data_AF-A0A662U3J5-F1
#
_entry.id   AF-A0A662U3J5-F1
#
_cell.length_a   1.000
_cell.length_b   1.000
_cell.length_c   1.000
_cell.angle_alpha   90.00
_cell.angle_beta   90.00
_cell.angle_gamma   90.00
#
_symmetry.space_group_name_H-M   'P 1'
#
loop_
_entity.id
_entity.type
_entity.pdbx_description
1 polymer ?
#
loop_
_entity_poly.entity_id
_entity_poly.type
_entity_poly.pdbx_seq_one_letter_code
_entity_poly.pdbx_strand_id
1 'polypeptide(L)'
;MLHGNPLALAGFPIGPPEMWFTPHVIRLSEAAVDPETTQQVLSNTGFVTPRSVGHTEVRQGFSPGHIDKGRVTKPVGNTLTSLERFGMWMVEISYKPGAMDPVGLGVTREIADLGIKDVEWVKSRKIYMISGDFTGSDIEEVSRRLLCDSMVQEYRVAWVSSVENLLDVGVGDLQTGCWVVETRYRPGVNDPEAVSTQQGIEVLIPGKTVSVQTGMVYLIAGEIGEEEIVKICEKILVNPLIQIYRYKAYNPVSGVKTKYVETINLLDADLAELEEISRARMLALSLDEMGRRKEYYQKLGRNPTDIELEAIAQTWSEHCMDKTVKAIIKTPDSVVDSILKTYIMGATKKLGKPWCLSVFEDDAGLVEFDDELAIAFKVETHNHPTALDPYGGAGTGSGGVFRDILGVGAKPILSTDILFFGPPDYPHEKLPPGVMHPKRVMKSAVAGIRDYGNRMGIPTANGAIGFDERYVGTPLVFAGSLGIIPKDRYVREPNPGDIIVLVGGKTGKDGIHGVTFASKTLDKESEQTARGAVQIGSPIEEKKFADALIQARDRGDKPLYTAVKDCGGGGLSSAIGEMAHKIGAEVDLDKVPLKETGMTPWMIWVSESQERMVLAVPAENLGKVLEIFRGENSDATPIGRFRDDGKLVLRYKGEVVGELSTEFLHRGLPRAVKKARWEKKSFSKPVVEEKEDYTEDLLKILGSPNVASKEWVIRQYDHEVQARTVVKPLQGVFCDGPGDGCVLKPRYDSWRGVVVSNGGNPLYSDDPYRMALSAIDEAIRNNVALGGRRIALLDNFAWGNPDFEDRLGSLVEAARGCYDGAIAFGTPFISGKDSLNNEYILEDGSSIPVLPTLIVSAVGIIPDVRKAVTMDLKRGGDLVYILGVTRDEMGGSHYYKVNGYRGGEIPTVDLEEAPKSFEALTRAIDKGLVEACHDCSEGGLAVAAAEMGFAGGFGLDIELAKIPADGKLSDSTKLFSESNSRFLLEVRPENAEAFERVMAGHRVARIGQTTLEKRLVIRSNNNAVVEAELEKLRETWKKTFKW
;
A
#
# COMPACT_ATOMS: atom_id res chain seq x y z
N MET A 1 -37.03 -43.15 -19.21
CA MET A 1 -38.24 -43.39 -20.05
C MET A 1 -39.35 -42.43 -19.62
N LEU A 2 -40.49 -42.39 -20.32
CA LEU A 2 -41.43 -41.27 -20.35
C LEU A 2 -42.63 -41.40 -19.39
N HIS A 3 -43.28 -40.25 -19.17
CA HIS A 3 -44.64 -40.00 -18.63
C HIS A 3 -44.87 -40.15 -17.10
N GLY A 4 -45.67 -39.30 -16.43
CA GLY A 4 -46.07 -37.92 -16.81
C GLY A 4 -47.42 -37.38 -16.25
N ASN A 5 -47.51 -36.04 -16.23
CA ASN A 5 -48.72 -35.22 -16.46
C ASN A 5 -49.70 -34.95 -15.26
N PRO A 6 -50.68 -34.01 -15.34
CA PRO A 6 -50.47 -32.61 -14.93
C PRO A 6 -51.64 -31.94 -14.14
N LEU A 7 -51.50 -30.64 -13.80
CA LEU A 7 -52.49 -29.52 -13.71
C LEU A 7 -51.72 -28.29 -13.12
N ALA A 8 -51.54 -27.10 -13.70
CA ALA A 8 -52.41 -26.13 -14.41
C ALA A 8 -53.37 -25.37 -13.45
N LEU A 9 -53.40 -24.03 -13.32
CA LEU A 9 -52.66 -22.89 -13.93
C LEU A 9 -52.22 -21.89 -12.79
N ALA A 10 -51.73 -20.65 -12.92
CA ALA A 10 -51.47 -19.62 -13.97
C ALA A 10 -50.42 -18.60 -13.41
N GLY A 11 -49.85 -17.59 -14.10
CA GLY A 11 -49.84 -17.25 -15.53
C GLY A 11 -49.55 -15.75 -15.84
N PHE A 12 -48.34 -15.44 -16.35
CA PHE A 12 -47.90 -14.19 -17.05
C PHE A 12 -47.66 -12.87 -16.26
N PRO A 13 -46.76 -11.97 -16.74
CA PRO A 13 -45.50 -12.23 -17.49
C PRO A 13 -44.29 -11.36 -17.07
N ILE A 14 -43.09 -11.97 -17.02
CA ILE A 14 -41.80 -11.29 -17.31
C ILE A 14 -41.01 -12.24 -18.22
N GLY A 15 -40.42 -11.72 -19.30
CA GLY A 15 -39.76 -12.54 -20.34
C GLY A 15 -38.27 -12.80 -20.08
N PRO A 16 -37.75 -14.00 -20.39
CA PRO A 16 -36.32 -14.31 -20.30
C PRO A 16 -35.57 -13.94 -21.59
N PRO A 17 -34.32 -13.43 -21.50
CA PRO A 17 -33.43 -13.31 -22.64
C PRO A 17 -32.56 -14.57 -22.81
N GLU A 18 -32.79 -15.35 -23.86
CA GLU A 18 -31.85 -16.38 -24.31
C GLU A 18 -31.16 -15.94 -25.61
N MET A 19 -29.84 -15.69 -25.57
CA MET A 19 -28.96 -15.96 -26.71
C MET A 19 -27.55 -16.36 -26.26
N TRP A 20 -27.25 -17.65 -26.44
CA TRP A 20 -25.98 -18.23 -26.89
C TRP A 20 -24.66 -17.50 -26.60
N PHE A 21 -23.82 -18.10 -25.76
CA PHE A 21 -22.40 -18.27 -26.09
C PHE A 21 -21.92 -19.67 -25.68
N THR A 22 -21.34 -20.41 -26.62
CA THR A 22 -20.72 -21.72 -26.40
C THR A 22 -19.22 -21.59 -26.68
N PRO A 23 -18.32 -22.02 -25.78
CA PRO A 23 -16.89 -21.78 -25.95
C PRO A 23 -16.27 -22.70 -27.02
N HIS A 24 -16.01 -22.14 -28.20
CA HIS A 24 -15.24 -22.84 -29.23
C HIS A 24 -13.74 -22.88 -28.88
N VAL A 25 -13.29 -24.00 -28.32
CA VAL A 25 -11.88 -24.29 -28.09
C VAL A 25 -11.18 -24.54 -29.43
N ILE A 26 -10.48 -23.52 -29.94
CA ILE A 26 -9.56 -23.69 -31.08
C ILE A 26 -8.26 -24.30 -30.55
N ARG A 27 -8.07 -25.61 -30.77
CA ARG A 27 -6.74 -26.22 -30.71
C ARG A 27 -5.98 -25.87 -31.98
N LEU A 28 -4.88 -25.11 -31.87
CA LEU A 28 -3.84 -25.13 -32.87
C LEU A 28 -2.78 -26.16 -32.44
N SER A 29 -2.61 -27.20 -33.25
CA SER A 29 -1.57 -28.21 -33.08
C SER A 29 -0.24 -27.73 -33.65
N GLU A 30 0.86 -28.15 -33.05
CA GLU A 30 2.21 -27.92 -33.54
C GLU A 30 2.39 -28.45 -34.98
N ALA A 31 3.04 -27.66 -35.82
CA ALA A 31 3.58 -28.09 -37.11
C ALA A 31 4.91 -27.35 -37.34
N ALA A 32 6.00 -28.09 -37.47
CA ALA A 32 7.33 -27.52 -37.68
C ALA A 32 7.49 -26.98 -39.10
N VAL A 33 8.23 -25.88 -39.25
CA VAL A 33 8.68 -25.35 -40.55
C VAL A 33 10.16 -25.00 -40.46
N ASP A 34 10.91 -25.45 -41.47
CA ASP A 34 12.37 -25.41 -41.60
C ASP A 34 12.81 -24.04 -42.19
N PRO A 35 13.84 -23.34 -41.65
CA PRO A 35 14.11 -21.95 -42.01
C PRO A 35 15.04 -21.80 -43.24
N GLU A 36 14.58 -22.18 -44.43
CA GLU A 36 15.26 -21.83 -45.68
C GLU A 36 14.28 -21.52 -46.84
N THR A 37 14.73 -20.68 -47.79
CA THR A 37 14.01 -20.29 -49.03
C THR A 37 12.77 -19.40 -48.90
N THR A 38 12.97 -18.07 -48.86
CA THR A 38 12.15 -17.12 -49.65
C THR A 38 13.00 -15.90 -50.04
N GLN A 39 13.57 -15.95 -51.24
CA GLN A 39 14.24 -14.83 -51.90
C GLN A 39 13.81 -14.83 -53.37
N GLN A 40 13.62 -13.63 -53.96
CA GLN A 40 12.78 -13.39 -55.15
C GLN A 40 11.27 -13.55 -54.84
N VAL A 41 10.35 -12.77 -55.42
CA VAL A 41 10.44 -11.84 -56.57
C VAL A 41 9.99 -10.43 -56.19
N LEU A 42 10.71 -9.40 -56.66
CA LEU A 42 10.28 -8.00 -56.71
C LEU A 42 10.45 -7.48 -58.14
N SER A 43 9.38 -6.99 -58.77
CA SER A 43 9.46 -6.20 -60.01
C SER A 43 8.18 -5.39 -60.27
N ASN A 44 8.36 -4.18 -60.83
CA ASN A 44 7.32 -3.19 -61.22
C ASN A 44 6.58 -2.56 -60.01
N THR A 45 6.55 -1.23 -59.80
CA THR A 45 7.02 -0.03 -60.55
C THR A 45 7.69 0.96 -59.56
N GLY A 46 8.78 1.70 -59.85
CA GLY A 46 8.94 2.76 -60.86
C GLY A 46 8.18 4.03 -60.43
N PHE A 47 8.75 5.24 -60.19
CA PHE A 47 10.09 5.84 -60.43
C PHE A 47 10.50 6.71 -59.19
N VAL A 48 11.73 6.65 -58.66
CA VAL A 48 12.98 7.41 -58.99
C VAL A 48 13.01 8.90 -58.60
N THR A 49 14.02 9.29 -57.81
CA THR A 49 14.45 10.67 -57.50
C THR A 49 15.83 10.98 -58.12
N PRO A 50 16.21 12.26 -58.36
CA PRO A 50 17.57 12.67 -58.74
C PRO A 50 18.38 13.34 -57.60
N ARG A 51 19.71 13.37 -57.73
CA ARG A 51 20.67 13.93 -56.75
C ARG A 51 21.36 15.23 -57.23
N SER A 52 21.57 16.15 -56.27
CA SER A 52 22.65 17.14 -56.09
C SER A 52 23.55 17.62 -57.27
N VAL A 53 23.41 18.90 -57.62
CA VAL A 53 24.44 19.92 -58.01
C VAL A 53 23.82 21.32 -57.66
N GLY A 54 24.49 22.41 -57.28
CA GLY A 54 25.91 22.78 -57.05
C GLY A 54 26.06 24.21 -56.48
N HIS A 55 27.15 24.93 -56.81
CA HIS A 55 27.39 26.36 -56.48
C HIS A 55 26.33 27.31 -57.13
N THR A 56 26.02 28.52 -56.61
CA THR A 56 26.92 29.71 -56.48
C THR A 56 26.23 30.84 -55.67
N GLU A 57 26.98 31.78 -55.11
CA GLU A 57 26.47 33.02 -54.49
C GLU A 57 25.93 34.05 -55.51
N VAL A 58 24.89 34.84 -55.15
CA VAL A 58 24.74 36.27 -55.53
C VAL A 58 24.03 37.03 -54.41
N ARG A 59 24.47 38.26 -54.09
CA ARG A 59 23.76 39.23 -53.23
C ARG A 59 22.89 40.20 -54.03
N GLN A 60 21.65 40.45 -53.60
CA GLN A 60 20.91 41.73 -53.64
C GLN A 60 19.44 41.48 -53.22
N GLY A 61 18.72 42.35 -52.48
CA GLY A 61 19.13 43.57 -51.79
C GLY A 61 18.34 44.83 -52.18
N PHE A 62 17.05 44.93 -51.82
CA PHE A 62 16.28 46.17 -51.97
C PHE A 62 15.20 46.38 -50.88
N SER A 63 15.00 47.66 -50.57
CA SER A 63 14.02 48.30 -49.67
C SER A 63 14.09 49.83 -49.99
N PRO A 64 13.18 50.74 -49.57
CA PRO A 64 11.98 50.58 -48.73
C PRO A 64 10.69 51.20 -49.33
N GLY A 65 9.59 51.13 -48.58
CA GLY A 65 8.38 51.94 -48.78
C GLY A 65 7.81 52.44 -47.43
N HIS A 66 7.50 53.73 -47.32
CA HIS A 66 6.93 54.35 -46.11
C HIS A 66 5.39 54.42 -46.17
N ILE A 67 4.75 54.42 -44.99
CA ILE A 67 3.60 55.28 -44.62
C ILE A 67 3.51 55.32 -43.07
N ASP A 68 2.75 56.26 -42.50
CA ASP A 68 3.19 57.05 -41.33
C ASP A 68 2.28 56.98 -40.07
N LYS A 69 2.91 57.26 -38.91
CA LYS A 69 2.40 57.59 -37.56
C LYS A 69 1.05 57.04 -37.04
N GLY A 70 1.16 56.30 -35.93
CA GLY A 70 0.24 56.37 -34.78
C GLY A 70 1.04 56.39 -33.46
N ARG A 71 0.86 57.42 -32.62
CA ARG A 71 1.54 57.56 -31.30
C ARG A 71 0.58 57.20 -30.17
N VAL A 72 0.94 56.18 -29.37
CA VAL A 72 0.46 55.99 -27.99
C VAL A 72 1.67 55.66 -27.10
N THR A 73 1.57 55.94 -25.81
CA THR A 73 2.70 56.01 -24.85
C THR A 73 3.20 54.64 -24.36
N LYS A 74 4.52 54.56 -24.07
CA LYS A 74 5.11 53.47 -23.29
C LYS A 74 4.97 53.72 -21.78
N PRO A 75 4.51 52.75 -20.99
CA PRO A 75 4.99 52.54 -19.62
C PRO A 75 6.42 51.97 -19.65
N VAL A 76 7.21 52.23 -18.60
CA VAL A 76 8.50 51.54 -18.38
C VAL A 76 8.22 50.18 -17.76
N GLY A 77 8.99 49.16 -18.14
CA GLY A 77 8.61 47.76 -17.91
C GLY A 77 9.01 47.18 -16.55
N ASN A 78 8.14 46.34 -15.99
CA ASN A 78 8.53 45.21 -15.16
C ASN A 78 8.75 43.98 -16.06
N THR A 79 9.86 43.26 -15.87
CA THR A 79 10.13 41.99 -16.55
C THR A 79 9.43 40.84 -15.85
N LEU A 80 8.15 40.65 -16.19
CA LEU A 80 7.42 39.40 -15.97
C LEU A 80 8.05 38.28 -16.80
N THR A 81 7.99 37.06 -16.29
CA THR A 81 8.66 35.88 -16.88
C THR A 81 7.92 35.34 -18.10
N SER A 82 8.66 34.72 -19.02
CA SER A 82 8.22 34.47 -20.40
C SER A 82 7.11 33.44 -20.62
N LEU A 83 6.53 32.88 -19.55
CA LEU A 83 5.37 31.98 -19.61
C LEU A 83 4.03 32.72 -19.43
N GLU A 84 3.99 33.86 -18.74
CA GLU A 84 2.77 34.59 -18.38
C GLU A 84 2.18 35.44 -19.54
N ARG A 85 2.47 35.08 -20.79
CA ARG A 85 2.11 35.84 -22.01
C ARG A 85 1.43 35.05 -23.11
N PHE A 86 1.24 33.74 -22.94
CA PHE A 86 0.43 32.93 -23.83
C PHE A 86 -0.92 32.66 -23.17
N GLY A 87 -2.00 32.94 -23.89
CA GLY A 87 -3.33 32.49 -23.49
C GLY A 87 -3.45 30.97 -23.67
N MET A 88 -4.50 30.40 -23.09
CA MET A 88 -4.70 28.95 -23.08
C MET A 88 -6.14 28.59 -23.45
N TRP A 89 -6.33 27.35 -23.86
CA TRP A 89 -7.65 26.79 -24.11
C TRP A 89 -8.17 26.12 -22.84
N MET A 90 -9.40 26.46 -22.43
CA MET A 90 -10.16 25.65 -21.48
C MET A 90 -11.04 24.67 -22.26
N VAL A 91 -11.04 23.41 -21.83
CA VAL A 91 -12.09 22.44 -22.18
C VAL A 91 -12.81 22.07 -20.89
N GLU A 92 -14.10 22.40 -20.79
CA GLU A 92 -15.00 21.93 -19.74
C GLU A 92 -15.71 20.67 -20.23
N ILE A 93 -15.75 19.61 -19.42
CA ILE A 93 -16.50 18.37 -19.66
C ILE A 93 -17.60 18.24 -18.59
N SER A 94 -18.83 17.97 -19.01
CA SER A 94 -19.99 17.75 -18.14
C SER A 94 -20.80 16.52 -18.57
N TYR A 95 -21.52 15.91 -17.63
CA TYR A 95 -22.49 14.86 -17.95
C TYR A 95 -23.75 15.47 -18.60
N LYS A 96 -24.24 14.81 -19.67
CA LYS A 96 -25.43 15.25 -20.40
C LYS A 96 -26.69 15.22 -19.53
N PRO A 97 -27.72 16.04 -19.83
CA PRO A 97 -29.03 15.92 -19.21
C PRO A 97 -29.59 14.48 -19.28
N GLY A 98 -29.85 13.89 -18.11
CA GLY A 98 -30.35 12.51 -17.97
C GLY A 98 -29.27 11.42 -17.89
N ALA A 99 -27.99 11.74 -18.09
CA ALA A 99 -26.89 10.87 -17.70
C ALA A 99 -26.67 10.93 -16.17
N MET A 100 -26.12 9.85 -15.60
CA MET A 100 -25.72 9.83 -14.20
C MET A 100 -24.37 10.53 -14.02
N ASP A 101 -24.28 11.44 -13.04
CA ASP A 101 -23.02 12.03 -12.58
C ASP A 101 -22.54 11.29 -11.32
N PRO A 102 -21.68 10.27 -11.44
CA PRO A 102 -21.21 9.49 -10.29
C PRO A 102 -20.34 10.32 -9.33
N VAL A 103 -19.66 11.36 -9.80
CA VAL A 103 -18.79 12.20 -8.98
C VAL A 103 -19.62 13.18 -8.16
N GLY A 104 -20.60 13.84 -8.78
CA GLY A 104 -21.60 14.66 -8.07
C GLY A 104 -22.36 13.86 -7.01
N LEU A 105 -22.86 12.67 -7.37
CA LEU A 105 -23.53 11.76 -6.43
C LEU A 105 -22.61 11.27 -5.29
N GLY A 106 -21.33 10.99 -5.59
CA GLY A 106 -20.33 10.65 -4.58
C GLY A 106 -20.14 11.76 -3.56
N VAL A 107 -19.90 12.99 -4.05
CA VAL A 107 -19.77 14.19 -3.21
C VAL A 107 -21.03 14.44 -2.39
N THR A 108 -22.24 14.31 -2.94
CA THR A 108 -23.49 14.45 -2.16
C THR A 108 -23.57 13.42 -1.01
N ARG A 109 -23.14 12.18 -1.22
CA ARG A 109 -23.04 11.18 -0.14
C ARG A 109 -21.98 11.53 0.91
N GLU A 110 -20.86 12.12 0.49
CA GLU A 110 -19.79 12.54 1.40
C GLU A 110 -20.16 13.78 2.24
N ILE A 111 -20.96 14.68 1.68
CA ILE A 111 -21.57 15.82 2.41
C ILE A 111 -22.49 15.29 3.52
N ALA A 112 -23.34 14.31 3.19
CA ALA A 112 -24.20 13.64 4.17
C ALA A 112 -23.41 12.83 5.21
N ASP A 113 -22.30 12.18 4.82
CA ASP A 113 -21.38 11.50 5.75
C ASP A 113 -20.65 12.50 6.69
N LEU A 114 -20.50 13.79 6.34
CA LEU A 114 -20.04 14.86 7.24
C LEU A 114 -21.15 15.48 8.13
N GLY A 115 -22.38 14.96 8.04
CA GLY A 115 -23.53 15.40 8.84
C GLY A 115 -24.26 16.64 8.31
N ILE A 116 -23.84 17.22 7.17
CA ILE A 116 -24.55 18.31 6.50
C ILE A 116 -25.68 17.69 5.66
N LYS A 117 -26.93 18.12 5.85
CA LYS A 117 -28.11 17.43 5.28
C LYS A 117 -28.89 18.25 4.26
N ASP A 118 -28.65 19.55 4.24
CA ASP A 118 -29.47 20.52 3.52
C ASP A 118 -28.96 20.79 2.08
N VAL A 119 -28.08 19.89 1.58
CA VAL A 119 -27.65 19.81 0.18
C VAL A 119 -28.56 18.86 -0.60
N GLU A 120 -29.29 19.41 -1.56
CA GLU A 120 -30.19 18.65 -2.44
C GLU A 120 -29.42 17.79 -3.46
N TRP A 121 -28.39 18.39 -4.08
CA TRP A 121 -27.58 17.74 -5.11
C TRP A 121 -26.26 18.47 -5.35
N VAL A 122 -25.27 17.72 -5.85
CA VAL A 122 -24.05 18.25 -6.45
C VAL A 122 -23.93 17.78 -7.89
N LYS A 123 -23.50 18.67 -8.78
CA LYS A 123 -23.04 18.33 -10.14
C LYS A 123 -21.56 18.65 -10.27
N SER A 124 -20.82 17.78 -10.95
CA SER A 124 -19.40 17.90 -11.23
C SER A 124 -19.16 18.26 -12.69
N ARG A 125 -18.05 18.94 -12.94
CA ARG A 125 -17.49 19.20 -14.27
C ARG A 125 -15.97 19.08 -14.19
N LYS A 126 -15.35 18.44 -15.17
CA LYS A 126 -13.89 18.38 -15.31
C LYS A 126 -13.44 19.57 -16.16
N ILE A 127 -12.37 20.25 -15.77
CA ILE A 127 -11.73 21.28 -16.59
C ILE A 127 -10.30 20.88 -16.96
N TYR A 128 -9.97 21.03 -18.24
CA TYR A 128 -8.61 20.90 -18.78
C TYR A 128 -8.16 22.27 -19.29
N MET A 129 -6.99 22.73 -18.84
CA MET A 129 -6.35 23.96 -19.30
C MET A 129 -5.15 23.57 -20.17
N ILE A 130 -5.24 23.81 -21.48
CA ILE A 130 -4.26 23.35 -22.48
C ILE A 130 -3.51 24.57 -23.04
N SER A 131 -2.19 24.59 -22.84
CA SER A 131 -1.27 25.61 -23.34
C SER A 131 -0.33 24.99 -24.37
N GLY A 132 -0.08 25.67 -25.50
CA GLY A 132 0.77 25.15 -26.57
C GLY A 132 0.47 25.79 -27.92
N ASP A 133 1.05 25.26 -29.00
CA ASP A 133 0.84 25.74 -30.39
C ASP A 133 -0.46 25.20 -31.00
N PHE A 134 -1.59 25.47 -30.33
CA PHE A 134 -2.89 24.89 -30.65
C PHE A 134 -3.88 25.92 -31.23
N THR A 135 -4.44 25.59 -32.39
CA THR A 135 -5.61 26.26 -32.96
C THR A 135 -6.88 25.71 -32.33
N GLY A 136 -8.00 26.42 -32.47
CA GLY A 136 -9.30 25.92 -32.02
C GLY A 136 -9.70 24.58 -32.67
N SER A 137 -9.25 24.30 -33.90
CA SER A 137 -9.52 23.01 -34.56
C SER A 137 -8.75 21.85 -33.94
N ASP A 138 -7.53 22.09 -33.44
CA ASP A 138 -6.77 21.07 -32.71
C ASP A 138 -7.50 20.70 -31.41
N ILE A 139 -7.99 21.72 -30.69
CA ILE A 139 -8.64 21.55 -29.39
C ILE A 139 -10.03 20.92 -29.52
N GLU A 140 -10.79 21.25 -30.56
CA GLU A 140 -12.02 20.52 -30.90
C GLU A 140 -11.74 19.03 -31.16
N GLU A 141 -10.64 18.69 -31.85
CA GLU A 141 -10.26 17.29 -32.06
C GLU A 141 -9.80 16.59 -30.77
N VAL A 142 -8.98 17.25 -29.95
CA VAL A 142 -8.59 16.75 -28.61
C VAL A 142 -9.82 16.53 -27.73
N SER A 143 -10.72 17.51 -27.64
CA SER A 143 -11.93 17.44 -26.81
C SER A 143 -12.82 16.27 -27.21
N ARG A 144 -13.06 16.11 -28.53
CA ARG A 144 -13.93 15.07 -29.09
C ARG A 144 -13.33 13.67 -29.12
N ARG A 145 -11.99 13.52 -29.17
CA ARG A 145 -11.32 12.21 -29.32
C ARG A 145 -10.59 11.70 -28.08
N LEU A 146 -10.27 12.57 -27.13
CA LEU A 146 -9.46 12.24 -25.95
C LEU A 146 -10.16 12.57 -24.62
N LEU A 147 -10.84 13.72 -24.53
CA LEU A 147 -11.30 14.26 -23.24
C LEU A 147 -12.77 13.95 -22.87
N CYS A 148 -13.62 13.66 -23.86
CA CYS A 148 -15.07 13.54 -23.69
C CYS A 148 -15.59 12.17 -24.12
N ASP A 149 -16.22 11.42 -23.22
CA ASP A 149 -17.07 10.28 -23.62
C ASP A 149 -18.36 10.80 -24.25
N SER A 150 -18.33 10.95 -25.58
CA SER A 150 -19.45 11.43 -26.39
C SER A 150 -20.76 10.62 -26.25
N MET A 151 -20.80 9.48 -25.55
CA MET A 151 -22.04 8.80 -25.15
C MET A 151 -22.76 9.55 -24.03
N VAL A 152 -22.09 9.74 -22.88
CA VAL A 152 -22.69 10.24 -21.62
C VAL A 152 -22.27 11.65 -21.23
N GLN A 153 -21.22 12.19 -21.85
CA GLN A 153 -20.67 13.52 -21.61
C GLN A 153 -20.81 14.43 -22.83
N GLU A 154 -20.77 15.73 -22.56
CA GLU A 154 -20.64 16.82 -23.53
C GLU A 154 -19.48 17.72 -23.12
N TYR A 155 -18.96 18.53 -24.06
CA TYR A 155 -17.82 19.40 -23.82
C TYR A 155 -18.06 20.82 -24.31
N ARG A 156 -17.34 21.77 -23.71
CA ARG A 156 -17.33 23.18 -24.09
C ARG A 156 -15.88 23.70 -24.15
N VAL A 157 -15.48 24.20 -25.32
CA VAL A 157 -14.18 24.86 -25.52
C VAL A 157 -14.32 26.38 -25.30
N ALA A 158 -13.33 26.99 -24.66
CA ALA A 158 -13.18 28.44 -24.57
C ALA A 158 -11.70 28.86 -24.59
N TRP A 159 -11.41 30.10 -24.96
CA TRP A 159 -10.07 30.70 -24.83
C TRP A 159 -10.02 31.61 -23.61
N VAL A 160 -9.05 31.39 -22.72
CA VAL A 160 -8.87 32.15 -21.48
C VAL A 160 -7.56 32.95 -21.53
N SER A 161 -7.66 34.23 -21.20
CA SER A 161 -6.55 35.19 -21.18
C SER A 161 -5.67 35.10 -19.93
N SER A 162 -6.18 34.50 -18.84
CA SER A 162 -5.41 34.15 -17.65
C SER A 162 -6.04 32.98 -16.90
N VAL A 163 -5.21 32.33 -16.08
CA VAL A 163 -5.55 31.24 -15.13
C VAL A 163 -6.57 31.70 -14.06
N GLU A 164 -6.74 33.02 -13.89
CA GLU A 164 -7.58 33.62 -12.85
C GLU A 164 -9.04 33.85 -13.28
N ASN A 165 -9.29 34.04 -14.59
CA ASN A 165 -10.58 34.46 -15.14
C ASN A 165 -11.59 33.31 -15.36
N LEU A 166 -11.29 32.08 -14.94
CA LEU A 166 -12.08 30.88 -15.29
C LEU A 166 -13.54 30.95 -14.79
N LEU A 167 -13.76 31.44 -13.56
CA LEU A 167 -15.10 31.66 -12.99
C LEU A 167 -15.91 32.80 -13.66
N ASP A 168 -15.32 33.51 -14.62
CA ASP A 168 -15.95 34.63 -15.36
C ASP A 168 -16.10 34.35 -16.87
N VAL A 169 -15.43 33.33 -17.43
CA VAL A 169 -15.47 33.02 -18.87
C VAL A 169 -16.54 31.98 -19.24
N GLY A 170 -17.16 31.25 -18.29
CA GLY A 170 -18.15 30.25 -18.70
C GLY A 170 -19.03 29.50 -17.70
N VAL A 171 -19.54 30.09 -16.61
CA VAL A 171 -20.61 29.41 -15.81
C VAL A 171 -21.99 29.57 -16.49
N GLY A 172 -22.12 29.01 -17.69
CA GLY A 172 -23.09 29.43 -18.72
C GLY A 172 -24.57 29.08 -18.52
N ASP A 173 -24.93 28.35 -17.47
CA ASP A 173 -26.33 27.97 -17.13
C ASP A 173 -26.49 27.92 -15.60
N LEU A 174 -26.31 29.07 -14.94
CA LEU A 174 -26.55 29.20 -13.51
C LEU A 174 -28.04 29.23 -13.17
N GLN A 175 -28.55 28.16 -12.58
CA GLN A 175 -29.76 28.22 -11.77
C GLN A 175 -29.48 29.09 -10.53
N THR A 176 -30.37 30.04 -10.25
CA THR A 176 -30.30 30.87 -9.04
C THR A 176 -30.46 29.99 -7.79
N GLY A 177 -29.49 30.03 -6.88
CA GLY A 177 -29.49 29.22 -5.64
C GLY A 177 -28.39 28.17 -5.54
N CYS A 178 -27.47 28.09 -6.50
CA CYS A 178 -26.32 27.16 -6.45
C CYS A 178 -25.02 27.88 -6.06
N TRP A 179 -24.22 27.27 -5.18
CA TRP A 179 -22.81 27.63 -4.98
C TRP A 179 -21.93 27.03 -6.09
N VAL A 180 -20.85 27.74 -6.44
CA VAL A 180 -19.86 27.31 -7.44
C VAL A 180 -18.49 27.23 -6.79
N VAL A 181 -17.90 26.04 -6.79
CA VAL A 181 -16.55 25.79 -6.26
C VAL A 181 -15.67 25.23 -7.38
N GLU A 182 -14.62 25.95 -7.73
CA GLU A 182 -13.53 25.43 -8.58
C GLU A 182 -12.44 24.83 -7.69
N THR A 183 -11.89 23.66 -8.05
CA THR A 183 -10.74 23.04 -7.35
C THR A 183 -9.64 22.65 -8.33
N ARG A 184 -8.38 22.87 -7.95
CA ARG A 184 -7.18 22.65 -8.79
C ARG A 184 -5.98 22.23 -7.94
N TYR A 185 -5.01 21.51 -8.52
CA TYR A 185 -3.74 21.22 -7.85
C TYR A 185 -2.93 22.50 -7.58
N ARG A 186 -2.10 22.49 -6.52
CA ARG A 186 -1.16 23.57 -6.22
C ARG A 186 0.00 23.59 -7.24
N PRO A 187 0.56 24.77 -7.59
CA PRO A 187 1.74 24.83 -8.44
C PRO A 187 2.90 23.99 -7.87
N GLY A 188 3.51 23.15 -8.71
CA GLY A 188 4.61 22.24 -8.34
C GLY A 188 4.17 20.82 -7.93
N VAL A 189 2.88 20.62 -7.60
CA VAL A 189 2.30 19.31 -7.29
C VAL A 189 2.12 18.47 -8.56
N ASN A 190 2.25 17.15 -8.44
CA ASN A 190 2.04 16.22 -9.55
C ASN A 190 0.56 16.14 -9.95
N ASP A 191 0.28 16.20 -11.25
CA ASP A 191 -1.06 16.01 -11.82
C ASP A 191 -0.99 14.84 -12.84
N PRO A 192 -1.18 13.57 -12.40
CA PRO A 192 -1.07 12.40 -13.26
C PRO A 192 -2.07 12.40 -14.43
N GLU A 193 -3.20 13.09 -14.27
CA GLU A 193 -4.24 13.21 -15.30
C GLU A 193 -3.81 14.21 -16.37
N ALA A 194 -3.22 15.34 -15.99
CA ALA A 194 -2.57 16.26 -16.94
C ALA A 194 -1.42 15.59 -17.69
N VAL A 195 -0.56 14.83 -17.01
CA VAL A 195 0.55 14.09 -17.67
C VAL A 195 0.03 13.05 -18.66
N SER A 196 -1.01 12.29 -18.28
CA SER A 196 -1.64 11.31 -19.18
C SER A 196 -2.34 11.98 -20.36
N THR A 197 -3.00 13.12 -20.12
CA THR A 197 -3.65 13.93 -21.15
C THR A 197 -2.63 14.52 -22.12
N GLN A 198 -1.50 15.04 -21.62
CA GLN A 198 -0.39 15.52 -22.43
C GLN A 198 0.14 14.42 -23.35
N GLN A 199 0.42 13.22 -22.82
CA GLN A 199 0.87 12.08 -23.63
C GLN A 199 -0.17 11.67 -24.68
N GLY A 200 -1.47 11.71 -24.34
CA GLY A 200 -2.57 11.51 -25.30
C GLY A 200 -2.64 12.56 -26.41
N ILE A 201 -2.38 13.84 -26.09
CA ILE A 201 -2.32 14.94 -27.08
C ILE A 201 -1.08 14.79 -27.98
N GLU A 202 0.07 14.44 -27.42
CA GLU A 202 1.32 14.22 -28.17
C GLU A 202 1.22 13.05 -29.16
N VAL A 203 0.45 12.00 -28.82
CA VAL A 203 0.12 10.89 -29.74
C VAL A 203 -0.92 11.30 -30.80
N LEU A 204 -1.93 12.10 -30.41
CA LEU A 204 -3.02 12.52 -31.30
C LEU A 204 -2.60 13.60 -32.31
N ILE A 205 -1.76 14.56 -31.90
CA ILE A 205 -1.30 15.71 -32.69
C ILE A 205 0.22 15.88 -32.52
N PRO A 206 1.03 14.98 -33.12
CA PRO A 206 2.46 14.90 -32.86
C PRO A 206 3.25 16.12 -33.36
N GLY A 207 4.33 16.44 -32.65
CA GLY A 207 5.26 17.53 -32.99
C GLY A 207 4.89 18.90 -32.42
N LYS A 208 3.78 19.03 -31.69
CA LYS A 208 3.39 20.25 -30.98
C LYS A 208 3.92 20.24 -29.55
N THR A 209 4.35 21.41 -29.05
CA THR A 209 4.61 21.60 -27.63
C THR A 209 3.29 21.78 -26.88
N VAL A 210 3.14 21.06 -25.77
CA VAL A 210 1.93 21.04 -24.94
C VAL A 210 2.29 21.11 -23.46
N SER A 211 1.41 21.74 -22.69
CA SER A 211 1.34 21.69 -21.24
C SER A 211 -0.14 21.67 -20.85
N VAL A 212 -0.50 20.77 -19.93
CA VAL A 212 -1.87 20.58 -19.45
C VAL A 212 -1.90 20.84 -17.95
N GLN A 213 -3.02 21.38 -17.46
CA GLN A 213 -3.40 21.37 -16.05
C GLN A 213 -4.85 20.90 -15.93
N THR A 214 -5.19 20.13 -14.89
CA THR A 214 -6.59 19.73 -14.63
C THR A 214 -7.20 20.48 -13.44
N GLY A 215 -8.52 20.37 -13.33
CA GLY A 215 -9.29 20.83 -12.17
C GLY A 215 -10.72 20.30 -12.22
N MET A 216 -11.49 20.57 -11.18
CA MET A 216 -12.93 20.30 -11.11
C MET A 216 -13.70 21.59 -10.88
N VAL A 217 -14.94 21.64 -11.35
CA VAL A 217 -15.93 22.64 -10.93
C VAL A 217 -17.15 21.89 -10.38
N TYR A 218 -17.55 22.24 -9.17
CA TYR A 218 -18.72 21.71 -8.49
C TYR A 218 -19.81 22.77 -8.42
N LEU A 219 -21.03 22.37 -8.80
CA LEU A 219 -22.27 23.13 -8.61
C LEU A 219 -23.05 22.47 -7.48
N ILE A 220 -23.26 23.19 -6.38
CA ILE A 220 -23.83 22.65 -5.14
C ILE A 220 -25.14 23.40 -4.85
N ALA A 221 -26.26 22.68 -4.78
CA ALA A 221 -27.57 23.25 -4.47
C ALA A 221 -28.04 22.80 -3.08
N GLY A 222 -28.59 23.74 -2.30
CA GLY A 222 -29.04 23.50 -0.93
C GLY A 222 -29.16 24.79 -0.11
N GLU A 223 -29.86 24.73 1.02
CA GLU A 223 -29.99 25.86 1.96
C GLU A 223 -28.78 25.95 2.91
N ILE A 224 -27.58 26.03 2.33
CA ILE A 224 -26.29 25.94 3.04
C ILE A 224 -25.55 27.28 3.16
N GLY A 225 -24.93 27.50 4.31
CA GLY A 225 -24.17 28.72 4.64
C GLY A 225 -22.73 28.74 4.07
N GLU A 226 -22.08 29.91 4.13
CA GLU A 226 -20.69 30.06 3.68
C GLU A 226 -19.71 29.21 4.53
N GLU A 227 -19.91 29.14 5.85
CA GLU A 227 -19.12 28.28 6.75
C GLU A 227 -19.23 26.79 6.37
N GLU A 228 -20.41 26.35 5.95
CA GLU A 228 -20.63 24.98 5.48
C GLU A 228 -20.00 24.74 4.12
N ILE A 229 -20.03 25.72 3.21
CA ILE A 229 -19.33 25.64 1.93
C ILE A 229 -17.81 25.59 2.13
N VAL A 230 -17.24 26.39 3.02
CA VAL A 230 -15.82 26.31 3.39
C VAL A 230 -15.50 24.92 3.97
N LYS A 231 -16.34 24.41 4.89
CA LYS A 231 -16.19 23.06 5.45
C LYS A 231 -16.30 21.95 4.37
N ILE A 232 -17.23 22.06 3.43
CA ILE A 232 -17.38 21.14 2.28
C ILE A 232 -16.15 21.22 1.37
N CYS A 233 -15.62 22.41 1.11
CA CYS A 233 -14.38 22.56 0.35
C CYS A 233 -13.22 21.85 1.04
N GLU A 234 -12.91 22.24 2.29
CA GLU A 234 -11.71 21.80 3.00
C GLU A 234 -11.76 20.36 3.49
N LYS A 235 -12.96 19.81 3.72
CA LYS A 235 -13.14 18.44 4.25
C LYS A 235 -13.82 17.48 3.25
N ILE A 236 -14.05 17.89 1.99
CA ILE A 236 -14.48 17.00 0.89
C ILE A 236 -13.80 17.36 -0.43
N LEU A 237 -14.08 18.54 -1.00
CA LEU A 237 -13.81 18.84 -2.42
C LEU A 237 -12.32 19.05 -2.76
N VAL A 238 -11.51 19.39 -1.76
CA VAL A 238 -10.05 19.39 -1.85
C VAL A 238 -9.42 18.55 -0.75
N ASN A 239 -8.25 17.99 -1.05
CA ASN A 239 -7.21 17.87 -0.03
C ASN A 239 -6.45 19.22 0.05
N PRO A 240 -6.61 20.01 1.13
CA PRO A 240 -6.00 21.34 1.24
C PRO A 240 -4.47 21.33 1.24
N LEU A 241 -3.83 20.17 1.46
CA LEU A 241 -2.37 20.00 1.45
C LEU A 241 -1.82 20.13 0.02
N ILE A 242 -2.50 19.51 -0.96
CA ILE A 242 -2.06 19.39 -2.37
C ILE A 242 -2.89 20.20 -3.37
N GLN A 243 -4.09 20.63 -2.99
CA GLN A 243 -5.02 21.37 -3.85
C GLN A 243 -5.38 22.73 -3.27
N ILE A 244 -5.93 23.59 -4.13
CA ILE A 244 -6.60 24.85 -3.81
C ILE A 244 -8.04 24.81 -4.31
N TYR A 245 -8.90 25.54 -3.62
CA TYR A 245 -10.25 25.82 -4.08
C TYR A 245 -10.45 27.33 -4.30
N ARG A 246 -11.41 27.67 -5.15
CA ARG A 246 -11.92 29.03 -5.36
C ARG A 246 -13.44 28.99 -5.36
N TYR A 247 -14.04 29.73 -4.44
CA TYR A 247 -15.42 30.17 -4.50
C TYR A 247 -15.42 31.70 -4.61
N LYS A 248 -16.57 32.34 -4.88
CA LYS A 248 -16.68 33.81 -4.84
C LYS A 248 -17.03 34.19 -3.38
N ALA A 249 -16.27 35.02 -2.65
CA ALA A 249 -15.29 36.03 -3.09
C ALA A 249 -13.78 35.66 -2.89
N TYR A 250 -12.88 36.52 -3.39
CA TYR A 250 -11.52 36.16 -3.84
C TYR A 250 -10.35 36.72 -3.00
N ASN A 251 -9.21 36.03 -2.98
CA ASN A 251 -7.89 36.60 -2.61
C ASN A 251 -6.71 35.78 -3.21
N PRO A 252 -5.66 36.40 -3.80
CA PRO A 252 -4.48 35.71 -4.33
C PRO A 252 -3.24 35.76 -3.42
N VAL A 253 -2.27 34.86 -3.63
CA VAL A 253 -0.99 34.77 -2.89
C VAL A 253 0.20 34.83 -3.84
N SER A 254 1.28 35.53 -3.46
CA SER A 254 2.47 35.78 -4.29
C SER A 254 3.68 34.90 -3.93
N GLY A 255 4.56 34.68 -4.92
CA GLY A 255 5.70 33.76 -4.81
C GLY A 255 6.92 34.32 -4.06
N VAL A 256 7.58 33.45 -3.29
CA VAL A 256 8.81 33.73 -2.54
C VAL A 256 10.07 33.42 -3.38
N LYS A 257 11.14 34.22 -3.23
CA LYS A 257 12.46 33.95 -3.82
C LYS A 257 13.39 33.28 -2.81
N THR A 258 13.88 32.09 -3.12
CA THR A 258 14.85 31.32 -2.32
C THR A 258 16.30 31.78 -2.53
N LYS A 259 17.14 31.62 -1.50
CA LYS A 259 18.62 31.65 -1.62
C LYS A 259 19.13 30.33 -2.21
N TYR A 260 20.36 30.32 -2.71
CA TYR A 260 20.92 29.18 -3.45
C TYR A 260 21.62 28.11 -2.59
N VAL A 261 22.42 28.50 -1.59
CA VAL A 261 23.04 27.61 -0.56
C VAL A 261 23.24 28.44 0.71
N GLU A 262 23.14 27.82 1.88
CA GLU A 262 23.45 28.42 3.18
C GLU A 262 24.58 27.66 3.91
N THR A 263 25.37 28.37 4.71
CA THR A 263 26.38 27.79 5.62
C THR A 263 25.92 28.04 7.06
N ILE A 264 25.78 26.98 7.86
CA ILE A 264 25.13 27.04 9.17
C ILE A 264 26.21 27.14 10.26
N ASN A 265 26.11 28.10 11.19
CA ASN A 265 27.12 28.23 12.23
C ASN A 265 26.93 27.20 13.37
N LEU A 266 27.52 26.02 13.19
CA LEU A 266 27.49 24.91 14.15
C LEU A 266 28.71 24.89 15.07
N LEU A 267 29.85 25.43 14.62
CA LEU A 267 31.12 25.40 15.37
C LEU A 267 31.08 26.24 16.65
N ASP A 268 30.45 27.41 16.60
CA ASP A 268 30.36 28.31 17.75
C ASP A 268 29.17 27.99 18.66
N ALA A 269 28.05 27.54 18.07
CA ALA A 269 26.73 27.39 18.70
C ALA A 269 26.71 26.72 20.09
N ASP A 270 26.10 27.36 21.09
CA ASP A 270 25.86 26.74 22.40
C ASP A 270 24.72 25.68 22.38
N LEU A 271 24.38 25.10 23.55
CA LEU A 271 23.35 24.06 23.62
C LEU A 271 21.95 24.53 23.19
N ALA A 272 21.57 25.76 23.54
CA ALA A 272 20.28 26.33 23.14
C ALA A 272 20.27 26.71 21.66
N GLU A 273 21.41 27.18 21.13
CA GLU A 273 21.58 27.43 19.69
C GLU A 273 21.55 26.13 18.87
N LEU A 274 22.08 25.01 19.40
CA LEU A 274 21.98 23.68 18.76
C LEU A 274 20.53 23.15 18.75
N GLU A 275 19.77 23.33 19.83
CA GLU A 275 18.33 23.03 19.85
C GLU A 275 17.57 23.89 18.84
N GLU A 276 17.86 25.20 18.78
CA GLU A 276 17.19 26.11 17.86
C GLU A 276 17.48 25.79 16.38
N ILE A 277 18.72 25.41 16.03
CA ILE A 277 19.08 24.95 14.68
C ILE A 277 18.27 23.70 14.31
N SER A 278 18.11 22.73 15.24
CA SER A 278 17.31 21.52 15.02
C SER A 278 15.82 21.85 14.86
N ARG A 279 15.29 22.74 15.71
CA ARG A 279 13.88 23.15 15.77
C ARG A 279 13.46 23.96 14.55
N ALA A 280 14.19 25.03 14.23
CA ALA A 280 13.85 25.97 13.17
C ALA A 280 13.97 25.37 11.75
N ARG A 281 14.78 24.30 11.59
CA ARG A 281 14.92 23.53 10.33
C ARG A 281 14.13 22.22 10.32
N MET A 282 13.35 21.94 11.37
CA MET A 282 12.52 20.73 11.51
C MET A 282 13.30 19.40 11.44
N LEU A 283 14.60 19.41 11.73
CA LEU A 283 15.51 18.27 11.54
C LEU A 283 15.16 17.06 12.44
N ALA A 284 14.39 17.28 13.52
CA ALA A 284 14.00 16.27 14.51
C ALA A 284 15.19 15.58 15.21
N LEU A 285 16.25 16.35 15.50
CA LEU A 285 17.51 15.87 16.08
C LEU A 285 17.64 16.26 17.55
N SER A 286 18.08 15.31 18.37
CA SER A 286 18.38 15.50 19.78
C SER A 286 19.70 16.25 20.01
N LEU A 287 19.87 16.78 21.23
CA LEU A 287 21.11 17.46 21.67
C LEU A 287 22.36 16.59 21.49
N ASP A 288 22.31 15.30 21.82
CA ASP A 288 23.46 14.39 21.69
C ASP A 288 23.86 14.19 20.22
N GLU A 289 22.87 14.04 19.33
CA GLU A 289 23.10 13.91 17.89
C GLU A 289 23.61 15.23 17.28
N MET A 290 23.14 16.39 17.77
CA MET A 290 23.62 17.72 17.34
C MET A 290 25.05 18.00 17.85
N GLY A 291 25.34 17.68 19.11
CA GLY A 291 26.69 17.74 19.68
C GLY A 291 27.67 16.83 18.93
N ARG A 292 27.24 15.63 18.53
CA ARG A 292 28.05 14.71 17.72
C ARG A 292 28.36 15.26 16.33
N ARG A 293 27.43 16.00 15.70
CA ARG A 293 27.71 16.74 14.46
C ARG A 293 28.69 17.89 14.70
N LYS A 294 28.53 18.65 15.79
CA LYS A 294 29.47 19.71 16.18
C LYS A 294 30.90 19.18 16.33
N GLU A 295 31.11 18.05 17.00
CA GLU A 295 32.43 17.40 17.08
C GLU A 295 33.03 17.05 15.72
N TYR A 296 32.22 16.54 14.78
CA TYR A 296 32.68 16.13 13.44
C TYR A 296 33.13 17.34 12.62
N TYR A 297 32.30 18.39 12.59
CA TYR A 297 32.64 19.63 11.90
C TYR A 297 33.82 20.38 12.54
N GLN A 298 33.98 20.32 13.86
CA GLN A 298 35.18 20.80 14.56
C GLN A 298 36.45 20.05 14.12
N LYS A 299 36.38 18.72 13.91
CA LYS A 299 37.51 17.92 13.39
C LYS A 299 37.82 18.22 11.93
N LEU A 300 36.83 18.62 11.13
CA LEU A 300 37.02 19.10 9.75
C LEU A 300 37.50 20.56 9.67
N GLY A 301 37.42 21.33 10.76
CA GLY A 301 37.81 22.75 10.79
C GLY A 301 36.89 23.67 9.97
N ARG A 302 35.65 23.26 9.67
CA ARG A 302 34.68 24.05 8.88
C ARG A 302 33.26 23.91 9.40
N ASN A 303 32.43 24.90 9.13
CA ASN A 303 30.97 24.79 9.31
C ASN A 303 30.35 23.90 8.20
N PRO A 304 29.18 23.29 8.46
CA PRO A 304 28.38 22.59 7.47
C PRO A 304 27.65 23.54 6.50
N THR A 305 27.29 23.02 5.32
CA THR A 305 26.24 23.63 4.48
C THR A 305 24.85 23.12 4.87
N ASP A 306 23.80 23.78 4.38
CA ASP A 306 22.42 23.35 4.55
C ASP A 306 22.22 21.89 4.06
N ILE A 307 22.55 21.59 2.81
CA ILE A 307 22.44 20.25 2.21
C ILE A 307 23.12 19.15 3.03
N GLU A 308 24.23 19.46 3.72
CA GLU A 308 24.91 18.51 4.60
C GLU A 308 24.13 18.22 5.89
N LEU A 309 23.56 19.24 6.54
CA LEU A 309 22.74 19.02 7.73
C LEU A 309 21.41 18.33 7.40
N GLU A 310 20.73 18.74 6.33
CA GLU A 310 19.46 18.12 5.91
C GLU A 310 19.69 16.64 5.53
N ALA A 311 20.80 16.31 4.85
CA ALA A 311 21.17 14.92 4.53
C ALA A 311 21.41 14.07 5.80
N ILE A 312 22.24 14.56 6.74
CA ILE A 312 22.50 13.83 8.01
C ILE A 312 21.25 13.81 8.90
N ALA A 313 20.29 14.74 8.74
CA ALA A 313 19.03 14.72 9.47
C ALA A 313 18.09 13.61 8.98
N GLN A 314 17.83 13.56 7.66
CA GLN A 314 16.97 12.54 7.05
C GLN A 314 17.54 11.13 7.29
N THR A 315 18.84 10.92 7.06
CA THR A 315 19.49 9.62 7.30
C THR A 315 19.52 9.22 8.78
N TRP A 316 19.60 10.16 9.72
CA TRP A 316 19.55 9.85 11.18
C TRP A 316 18.13 9.98 11.77
N SER A 317 17.08 9.96 10.95
CA SER A 317 15.69 9.87 11.41
C SER A 317 15.41 8.54 12.11
N GLU A 318 14.28 8.43 12.83
CA GLU A 318 13.87 7.13 13.40
C GLU A 318 13.55 6.14 12.28
N HIS A 319 12.86 6.61 11.24
CA HIS A 319 12.37 5.81 10.10
C HIS A 319 13.48 5.22 9.20
N CYS A 320 14.65 5.87 9.10
CA CYS A 320 15.76 5.39 8.26
C CYS A 320 16.83 4.59 9.03
N MET A 321 16.88 4.70 10.36
CA MET A 321 17.95 4.07 11.18
C MET A 321 17.43 3.20 12.32
N ASP A 322 16.11 3.09 12.52
CA ASP A 322 15.43 2.20 13.48
C ASP A 322 16.03 2.32 14.91
N LYS A 323 16.29 3.58 15.33
CA LYS A 323 17.23 3.88 16.42
C LYS A 323 16.81 3.26 17.75
N THR A 324 15.51 3.16 18.01
CA THR A 324 14.94 2.48 19.18
C THR A 324 15.18 0.97 19.12
N VAL A 325 14.81 0.27 18.04
CA VAL A 325 15.03 -1.19 17.96
C VAL A 325 16.52 -1.55 17.85
N LYS A 326 17.39 -0.62 17.44
CA LYS A 326 18.86 -0.75 17.46
C LYS A 326 19.53 -0.26 18.76
N ALA A 327 18.80 0.37 19.69
CA ALA A 327 19.35 0.88 20.96
C ALA A 327 19.85 -0.23 21.90
N ILE A 328 20.43 0.16 23.04
CA ILE A 328 20.64 -0.72 24.20
C ILE A 328 19.45 -0.50 25.14
N ILE A 329 18.65 -1.56 25.36
CA ILE A 329 17.46 -1.46 26.21
C ILE A 329 17.77 -2.03 27.59
N LYS A 330 17.54 -1.25 28.65
CA LYS A 330 17.63 -1.70 30.04
C LYS A 330 16.24 -2.02 30.57
N THR A 331 16.00 -3.27 30.92
CA THR A 331 14.79 -3.72 31.64
C THR A 331 15.11 -3.83 33.14
N PRO A 332 14.12 -4.12 34.02
CA PRO A 332 14.41 -4.39 35.43
C PRO A 332 15.32 -5.62 35.64
N ASP A 333 15.19 -6.62 34.76
CA ASP A 333 15.79 -7.96 34.93
C ASP A 333 16.96 -8.24 33.97
N SER A 334 17.11 -7.45 32.89
CA SER A 334 18.03 -7.74 31.79
C SER A 334 18.50 -6.50 31.01
N VAL A 335 19.46 -6.70 30.11
CA VAL A 335 19.86 -5.71 29.10
C VAL A 335 19.78 -6.35 27.72
N VAL A 336 18.99 -5.76 26.82
CA VAL A 336 18.82 -6.22 25.43
C VAL A 336 19.74 -5.42 24.52
N ASP A 337 20.61 -6.13 23.80
CA ASP A 337 21.55 -5.55 22.85
C ASP A 337 20.90 -5.43 21.46
N SER A 338 20.04 -4.42 21.30
CA SER A 338 19.10 -4.24 20.18
C SER A 338 18.01 -5.31 20.11
N ILE A 339 16.75 -4.86 20.02
CA ILE A 339 15.56 -5.71 19.85
C ILE A 339 15.66 -6.49 18.53
N LEU A 340 15.87 -5.78 17.42
CA LEU A 340 16.05 -6.33 16.07
C LEU A 340 17.17 -7.40 16.04
N LYS A 341 18.34 -7.07 16.58
CA LYS A 341 19.52 -7.96 16.60
C LYS A 341 19.32 -9.17 17.52
N THR A 342 18.75 -8.97 18.71
CA THR A 342 18.62 -10.03 19.73
C THR A 342 17.53 -11.03 19.38
N TYR A 343 16.36 -10.55 18.94
CA TYR A 343 15.17 -11.37 18.77
C TYR A 343 14.91 -11.74 17.30
N ILE A 344 14.76 -10.76 16.41
CA ILE A 344 14.34 -11.01 15.02
C ILE A 344 15.48 -11.64 14.20
N MET A 345 16.58 -10.91 14.01
CA MET A 345 17.79 -11.43 13.36
C MET A 345 18.38 -12.61 14.16
N GLY A 346 18.25 -12.58 15.49
CA GLY A 346 18.73 -13.63 16.39
C GLY A 346 18.03 -14.97 16.17
N ALA A 347 16.71 -14.97 15.94
CA ALA A 347 15.96 -16.17 15.59
C ALA A 347 16.41 -16.73 14.24
N THR A 348 16.41 -15.91 13.19
CA THR A 348 16.82 -16.31 11.83
C THR A 348 18.25 -16.85 11.78
N LYS A 349 19.20 -16.18 12.47
CA LYS A 349 20.59 -16.63 12.58
C LYS A 349 20.72 -17.98 13.30
N LYS A 350 19.91 -18.22 14.34
CA LYS A 350 19.88 -19.50 15.08
C LYS A 350 19.22 -20.62 14.27
N LEU A 351 18.26 -20.28 13.40
CA LEU A 351 17.60 -21.23 12.50
C LEU A 351 18.45 -21.62 11.29
N GLY A 352 19.33 -20.73 10.82
CA GLY A 352 20.39 -21.03 9.84
C GLY A 352 19.90 -21.68 8.53
N LYS A 353 18.71 -21.31 8.04
CA LYS A 353 18.09 -21.96 6.88
C LYS A 353 18.87 -21.64 5.59
N PRO A 354 19.40 -22.64 4.87
CA PRO A 354 20.23 -22.40 3.67
C PRO A 354 19.41 -21.91 2.46
N TRP A 355 18.08 -21.89 2.55
CA TRP A 355 17.18 -21.39 1.52
C TRP A 355 16.77 -19.91 1.73
N CYS A 356 17.24 -19.27 2.81
CA CYS A 356 17.25 -17.81 2.93
C CYS A 356 18.50 -17.28 2.21
N LEU A 357 18.32 -16.45 1.17
CA LEU A 357 19.39 -16.06 0.23
C LEU A 357 19.96 -14.67 0.54
N SER A 358 19.09 -13.73 0.89
CA SER A 358 19.45 -12.39 1.40
C SER A 358 18.39 -11.98 2.40
N VAL A 359 18.78 -11.63 3.63
CA VAL A 359 17.85 -11.31 4.73
C VAL A 359 18.44 -10.19 5.58
N PHE A 360 17.67 -9.14 5.84
CA PHE A 360 18.10 -7.93 6.57
C PHE A 360 19.36 -7.22 6.03
N GLU A 361 19.68 -7.41 4.74
CA GLU A 361 20.80 -6.71 4.06
C GLU A 361 20.38 -5.97 2.78
N ASP A 362 19.08 -5.90 2.48
CA ASP A 362 18.56 -5.37 1.22
C ASP A 362 17.08 -4.96 1.39
N ASP A 363 16.51 -4.30 0.37
CA ASP A 363 15.15 -3.72 0.41
C ASP A 363 14.06 -4.76 0.69
N ALA A 364 14.25 -6.00 0.23
CA ALA A 364 13.33 -7.12 0.43
C ALA A 364 14.05 -8.39 0.90
N GLY A 365 13.31 -9.27 1.59
CA GLY A 365 13.81 -10.57 2.03
C GLY A 365 13.74 -11.59 0.89
N LEU A 366 14.88 -12.17 0.51
CA LEU A 366 14.96 -13.18 -0.55
C LEU A 366 15.00 -14.60 0.03
N VAL A 367 14.06 -15.43 -0.42
CA VAL A 367 14.04 -16.87 -0.18
C VAL A 367 14.03 -17.62 -1.50
N GLU A 368 14.70 -18.76 -1.55
CA GLU A 368 14.66 -19.64 -2.72
C GLU A 368 13.21 -20.10 -3.01
N PHE A 369 12.83 -20.09 -4.29
CA PHE A 369 11.58 -20.71 -4.75
C PHE A 369 11.83 -22.17 -5.19
N ASP A 370 12.69 -22.36 -6.19
CA ASP A 370 13.17 -23.63 -6.76
C ASP A 370 14.67 -23.52 -7.09
N ASP A 371 15.25 -24.41 -7.90
CA ASP A 371 16.69 -24.41 -8.16
C ASP A 371 17.16 -23.15 -8.94
N GLU A 372 16.31 -22.57 -9.77
CA GLU A 372 16.61 -21.42 -10.66
C GLU A 372 16.12 -20.08 -10.09
N LEU A 373 14.99 -20.08 -9.38
CA LEU A 373 14.23 -18.89 -9.02
C LEU A 373 14.25 -18.62 -7.50
N ALA A 374 14.16 -17.35 -7.13
CA ALA A 374 13.90 -16.88 -5.77
C ALA A 374 12.63 -16.02 -5.71
N ILE A 375 12.01 -16.00 -4.54
CA ILE A 375 10.95 -15.08 -4.13
C ILE A 375 11.59 -13.94 -3.34
N ALA A 376 11.25 -12.70 -3.67
CA ALA A 376 11.43 -11.55 -2.79
C ALA A 376 10.09 -11.24 -2.11
N PHE A 377 10.08 -10.94 -0.81
CA PHE A 377 8.89 -10.48 -0.10
C PHE A 377 9.24 -9.35 0.89
N LYS A 378 8.40 -8.33 0.94
CA LYS A 378 8.53 -7.16 1.79
C LYS A 378 7.14 -6.64 2.18
N VAL A 379 7.07 -6.06 3.38
CA VAL A 379 5.94 -5.28 3.89
C VAL A 379 6.51 -3.99 4.48
N GLU A 380 5.74 -2.92 4.33
CA GLU A 380 6.04 -1.55 4.76
C GLU A 380 4.81 -0.89 5.39
N THR A 381 5.00 0.24 6.08
CA THR A 381 3.92 0.96 6.78
C THR A 381 3.77 2.40 6.30
N HIS A 382 2.54 2.90 6.15
CA HIS A 382 2.29 4.26 5.65
C HIS A 382 1.26 5.05 6.49
N ASN A 383 1.33 4.88 7.81
CA ASN A 383 0.31 5.28 8.80
C ASN A 383 0.06 6.79 8.88
N HIS A 384 1.05 7.58 9.33
CA HIS A 384 0.90 9.04 9.52
C HIS A 384 0.49 9.79 8.25
N PRO A 385 1.03 9.50 7.05
CA PRO A 385 0.53 10.14 5.83
C PRO A 385 -0.90 9.72 5.51
N THR A 386 -1.30 8.47 5.76
CA THR A 386 -2.71 8.03 5.58
C THR A 386 -3.66 8.73 6.55
N ALA A 387 -3.20 9.13 7.74
CA ALA A 387 -4.00 9.93 8.68
C ALA A 387 -4.37 11.32 8.13
N LEU A 388 -3.56 11.86 7.19
CA LEU A 388 -3.64 13.24 6.69
C LEU A 388 -4.12 13.32 5.23
N ASP A 389 -3.68 12.40 4.39
CA ASP A 389 -4.21 12.13 3.05
C ASP A 389 -4.37 10.60 2.90
N PRO A 390 -5.56 10.04 3.19
CA PRO A 390 -5.73 8.60 3.15
C PRO A 390 -5.58 8.02 1.74
N TYR A 391 -5.97 8.75 0.69
CA TYR A 391 -5.83 8.28 -0.70
C TYR A 391 -4.37 8.33 -1.16
N GLY A 392 -3.71 9.47 -0.95
CA GLY A 392 -2.30 9.65 -1.27
C GLY A 392 -1.44 8.65 -0.51
N GLY A 393 -1.53 8.63 0.82
CA GLY A 393 -0.71 7.81 1.69
C GLY A 393 -0.84 6.30 1.45
N ALA A 394 -2.07 5.78 1.34
CA ALA A 394 -2.25 4.34 1.10
C ALA A 394 -1.83 3.93 -0.33
N GLY A 395 -1.99 4.84 -1.30
CA GLY A 395 -1.46 4.67 -2.66
C GLY A 395 0.07 4.65 -2.71
N THR A 396 0.74 5.65 -2.13
CA THR A 396 2.22 5.73 -2.14
C THR A 396 2.87 4.64 -1.29
N GLY A 397 2.21 4.18 -0.21
CA GLY A 397 2.63 2.97 0.51
C GLY A 397 2.65 1.71 -0.37
N SER A 398 1.66 1.57 -1.28
CA SER A 398 1.63 0.49 -2.26
C SER A 398 2.79 0.60 -3.27
N GLY A 399 3.00 1.79 -3.84
CA GLY A 399 4.13 2.05 -4.76
C GLY A 399 5.50 1.86 -4.11
N GLY A 400 5.67 2.29 -2.85
CA GLY A 400 6.89 2.09 -2.07
C GLY A 400 7.29 0.62 -2.02
N VAL A 401 6.39 -0.27 -1.58
CA VAL A 401 6.71 -1.70 -1.47
C VAL A 401 6.83 -2.40 -2.84
N PHE A 402 6.22 -1.87 -3.90
CA PHE A 402 6.52 -2.32 -5.28
C PHE A 402 7.95 -1.96 -5.68
N ARG A 403 8.45 -0.78 -5.28
CA ARG A 403 9.84 -0.36 -5.51
C ARG A 403 10.84 -1.12 -4.65
N ASP A 404 10.53 -1.51 -3.42
CA ASP A 404 11.40 -2.39 -2.62
C ASP A 404 11.68 -3.72 -3.34
N ILE A 405 10.64 -4.31 -3.95
CA ILE A 405 10.74 -5.56 -4.71
C ILE A 405 11.51 -5.35 -6.02
N LEU A 406 11.38 -4.19 -6.65
CA LEU A 406 12.22 -3.80 -7.80
C LEU A 406 13.67 -3.47 -7.38
N GLY A 407 13.90 -3.03 -6.13
CA GLY A 407 15.19 -2.67 -5.54
C GLY A 407 16.13 -3.86 -5.38
N VAL A 408 15.56 -5.06 -5.17
CA VAL A 408 16.30 -6.33 -5.26
C VAL A 408 16.32 -6.94 -6.66
N GLY A 409 15.82 -6.22 -7.68
CA GLY A 409 15.71 -6.68 -9.08
C GLY A 409 14.60 -7.71 -9.34
N ALA A 410 13.67 -7.93 -8.41
CA ALA A 410 12.57 -8.88 -8.60
C ALA A 410 11.38 -8.23 -9.35
N LYS A 411 10.60 -9.04 -10.07
CA LYS A 411 9.35 -8.58 -10.69
C LYS A 411 8.18 -8.79 -9.71
N PRO A 412 7.46 -7.75 -9.28
CA PRO A 412 6.25 -7.91 -8.47
C PRO A 412 5.18 -8.77 -9.16
N ILE A 413 4.61 -9.73 -8.42
CA ILE A 413 3.53 -10.63 -8.87
C ILE A 413 2.33 -10.69 -7.92
N LEU A 414 2.41 -10.06 -6.74
CA LEU A 414 1.35 -9.95 -5.74
C LEU A 414 1.52 -8.65 -4.95
N SER A 415 0.39 -8.07 -4.56
CA SER A 415 0.22 -7.00 -3.58
C SER A 415 -0.60 -7.54 -2.38
N THR A 416 -0.39 -7.01 -1.19
CA THR A 416 -1.16 -7.35 0.02
C THR A 416 -1.44 -6.14 0.89
N ASP A 417 -2.66 -5.98 1.39
CA ASP A 417 -3.05 -4.86 2.26
C ASP A 417 -3.59 -5.32 3.63
N ILE A 418 -2.96 -4.87 4.72
CA ILE A 418 -3.45 -5.07 6.08
C ILE A 418 -3.76 -3.71 6.71
N LEU A 419 -5.00 -3.51 7.14
CA LEU A 419 -5.56 -2.19 7.43
C LEU A 419 -6.23 -2.14 8.81
N PHE A 420 -6.01 -1.08 9.56
CA PHE A 420 -6.72 -0.83 10.83
C PHE A 420 -7.29 0.58 10.91
N PHE A 421 -8.56 0.68 11.28
CA PHE A 421 -9.32 1.94 11.33
C PHE A 421 -10.13 2.07 12.63
N GLY A 422 -10.50 3.30 12.97
CA GLY A 422 -11.60 3.53 13.92
C GLY A 422 -12.94 2.95 13.40
N PRO A 423 -13.94 2.74 14.26
CA PRO A 423 -15.24 2.22 13.84
C PRO A 423 -15.87 3.04 12.69
N PRO A 424 -16.46 2.41 11.66
CA PRO A 424 -17.01 3.13 10.51
C PRO A 424 -18.31 3.90 10.83
N ASP A 425 -18.88 3.67 12.01
CA ASP A 425 -20.07 4.27 12.61
C ASP A 425 -19.73 5.16 13.83
N TYR A 426 -18.47 5.59 13.96
CA TYR A 426 -17.99 6.38 15.11
C TYR A 426 -18.77 7.70 15.27
N PRO A 427 -19.28 8.06 16.46
CA PRO A 427 -20.06 9.27 16.64
C PRO A 427 -19.27 10.54 16.33
N HIS A 428 -19.83 11.42 15.50
CA HIS A 428 -19.17 12.64 15.04
C HIS A 428 -18.80 13.60 16.18
N GLU A 429 -19.65 13.66 17.21
CA GLU A 429 -19.46 14.46 18.42
C GLU A 429 -18.34 13.96 19.34
N LYS A 430 -17.74 12.79 19.03
CA LYS A 430 -16.57 12.25 19.72
C LYS A 430 -15.26 12.42 18.95
N LEU A 431 -15.28 12.89 17.70
CA LEU A 431 -14.07 13.01 16.89
C LEU A 431 -13.11 14.06 17.49
N PRO A 432 -11.82 13.73 17.71
CA PRO A 432 -10.84 14.72 18.13
C PRO A 432 -10.67 15.84 17.08
N PRO A 433 -10.50 17.12 17.50
CA PRO A 433 -10.24 18.21 16.56
C PRO A 433 -9.01 17.94 15.69
N GLY A 434 -9.17 17.97 14.37
CA GLY A 434 -8.13 17.66 13.39
C GLY A 434 -8.21 16.26 12.77
N VAL A 435 -8.94 15.32 13.39
CA VAL A 435 -9.06 13.94 12.91
C VAL A 435 -10.16 13.78 11.86
N MET A 436 -9.91 12.97 10.82
CA MET A 436 -10.93 12.60 9.83
C MET A 436 -11.82 11.45 10.33
N HIS A 437 -13.12 11.50 10.03
CA HIS A 437 -14.05 10.41 10.38
C HIS A 437 -13.59 9.06 9.79
N PRO A 438 -13.50 7.96 10.55
CA PRO A 438 -12.85 6.72 10.10
C PRO A 438 -13.42 6.12 8.80
N LYS A 439 -14.74 6.23 8.58
CA LYS A 439 -15.40 5.84 7.32
C LYS A 439 -14.83 6.54 6.08
N ARG A 440 -14.43 7.82 6.20
CA ARG A 440 -13.79 8.58 5.11
C ARG A 440 -12.36 8.07 4.90
N VAL A 441 -11.60 7.89 5.98
CA VAL A 441 -10.24 7.36 5.96
C VAL A 441 -10.20 6.00 5.25
N MET A 442 -11.07 5.07 5.66
CA MET A 442 -11.21 3.74 5.05
C MET A 442 -11.56 3.82 3.55
N LYS A 443 -12.59 4.60 3.18
CA LYS A 443 -13.00 4.76 1.78
C LYS A 443 -11.86 5.29 0.90
N SER A 444 -11.19 6.34 1.34
CA SER A 444 -10.12 6.99 0.59
C SER A 444 -8.86 6.12 0.52
N ALA A 445 -8.48 5.42 1.60
CA ALA A 445 -7.34 4.51 1.60
C ALA A 445 -7.52 3.31 0.65
N VAL A 446 -8.70 2.66 0.70
CA VAL A 446 -9.05 1.57 -0.23
C VAL A 446 -9.04 2.05 -1.68
N ALA A 447 -9.53 3.26 -1.96
CA ALA A 447 -9.46 3.85 -3.30
C ALA A 447 -8.02 4.14 -3.76
N GLY A 448 -7.11 4.53 -2.85
CA GLY A 448 -5.69 4.74 -3.13
C GLY A 448 -4.96 3.44 -3.49
N ILE A 449 -5.12 2.40 -2.66
CA ILE A 449 -4.54 1.06 -2.89
C ILE A 449 -5.05 0.48 -4.22
N ARG A 450 -6.37 0.55 -4.45
CA ARG A 450 -7.01 0.14 -5.71
C ARG A 450 -6.39 0.81 -6.92
N ASP A 451 -6.35 2.15 -6.90
CA ASP A 451 -5.92 2.93 -8.06
C ASP A 451 -4.43 2.77 -8.35
N TYR A 452 -3.61 2.47 -7.34
CA TYR A 452 -2.18 2.21 -7.53
C TYR A 452 -1.93 0.78 -8.05
N GLY A 453 -2.42 -0.24 -7.33
CA GLY A 453 -2.21 -1.66 -7.68
C GLY A 453 -2.81 -2.05 -9.03
N ASN A 454 -4.06 -1.65 -9.31
CA ASN A 454 -4.73 -1.98 -10.57
C ASN A 454 -4.04 -1.32 -11.78
N ARG A 455 -3.50 -0.09 -11.63
CA ARG A 455 -2.75 0.60 -12.71
C ARG A 455 -1.34 0.04 -12.92
N MET A 456 -0.71 -0.49 -11.87
CA MET A 456 0.56 -1.24 -11.95
C MET A 456 0.41 -2.63 -12.58
N GLY A 457 -0.79 -3.22 -12.56
CA GLY A 457 -1.01 -4.60 -13.00
C GLY A 457 -0.40 -5.62 -12.04
N ILE A 458 -0.53 -5.36 -10.74
CA ILE A 458 -0.13 -6.24 -9.63
C ILE A 458 -1.41 -6.58 -8.85
N PRO A 459 -1.78 -7.87 -8.69
CA PRO A 459 -3.04 -8.23 -8.04
C PRO A 459 -2.95 -8.09 -6.52
N THR A 460 -3.92 -7.46 -5.87
CA THR A 460 -3.98 -7.35 -4.39
C THR A 460 -4.82 -8.50 -3.83
N ALA A 461 -4.21 -9.69 -3.74
CA ALA A 461 -4.93 -10.95 -3.56
C ALA A 461 -4.86 -11.55 -2.13
N ASN A 462 -4.29 -10.86 -1.14
CA ASN A 462 -4.33 -11.27 0.27
C ASN A 462 -4.21 -10.05 1.19
N GLY A 463 -4.86 -10.08 2.36
CA GLY A 463 -4.96 -8.92 3.25
C GLY A 463 -5.79 -9.21 4.50
N ALA A 464 -5.99 -8.19 5.35
CA ALA A 464 -6.87 -8.26 6.54
C ALA A 464 -7.32 -6.85 6.98
N ILE A 465 -8.48 -6.73 7.66
CA ILE A 465 -9.02 -5.42 8.09
C ILE A 465 -9.63 -5.50 9.49
N GLY A 466 -9.11 -4.72 10.45
CA GLY A 466 -9.57 -4.68 11.85
C GLY A 466 -9.99 -3.29 12.33
N PHE A 467 -10.84 -3.25 13.38
CA PHE A 467 -11.45 -2.03 13.90
C PHE A 467 -11.40 -1.94 15.44
N ASP A 468 -10.94 -0.79 15.96
CA ASP A 468 -10.91 -0.43 17.40
C ASP A 468 -10.88 1.10 17.54
N GLU A 469 -11.48 1.65 18.61
CA GLU A 469 -11.53 3.10 18.84
C GLU A 469 -10.14 3.75 18.97
N ARG A 470 -9.10 2.99 19.34
CA ARG A 470 -7.71 3.50 19.42
C ARG A 470 -7.09 3.83 18.07
N TYR A 471 -7.64 3.35 16.96
CA TYR A 471 -7.20 3.70 15.61
C TYR A 471 -7.93 4.93 15.03
N VAL A 472 -8.77 5.63 15.81
CA VAL A 472 -9.47 6.84 15.35
C VAL A 472 -8.48 7.97 15.05
N GLY A 473 -7.53 8.24 15.94
CA GLY A 473 -6.53 9.31 15.77
C GLY A 473 -5.35 8.96 14.86
N THR A 474 -5.12 7.67 14.59
CA THR A 474 -4.08 7.19 13.66
C THR A 474 -4.50 5.84 13.07
N PRO A 475 -4.86 5.77 11.78
CA PRO A 475 -5.07 4.49 11.10
C PRO A 475 -3.73 3.78 10.88
N LEU A 476 -3.76 2.45 10.76
CA LEU A 476 -2.58 1.68 10.34
C LEU A 476 -2.80 1.15 8.93
N VAL A 477 -1.79 1.29 8.07
CA VAL A 477 -1.77 0.75 6.71
C VAL A 477 -0.44 0.04 6.51
N PHE A 478 -0.50 -1.29 6.45
CA PHE A 478 0.59 -2.15 6.06
C PHE A 478 0.41 -2.52 4.59
N ALA A 479 1.36 -2.14 3.75
CA ALA A 479 1.38 -2.47 2.32
C ALA A 479 2.50 -3.49 2.07
N GLY A 480 2.17 -4.60 1.42
CA GLY A 480 3.11 -5.67 1.10
C GLY A 480 3.17 -5.98 -0.39
N SER A 481 4.31 -6.48 -0.86
CA SER A 481 4.43 -7.01 -2.22
C SER A 481 5.43 -8.15 -2.30
N LEU A 482 5.10 -9.13 -3.13
CA LEU A 482 5.90 -10.33 -3.38
C LEU A 482 6.27 -10.40 -4.86
N GLY A 483 7.55 -10.66 -5.15
CA GLY A 483 8.08 -10.72 -6.51
C GLY A 483 9.00 -11.90 -6.78
N ILE A 484 9.38 -12.06 -8.04
CA ILE A 484 10.19 -13.18 -8.56
C ILE A 484 11.48 -12.71 -9.23
N ILE A 485 12.59 -13.41 -8.95
CA ILE A 485 13.91 -13.13 -9.53
C ILE A 485 14.67 -14.43 -9.86
N PRO A 486 15.28 -14.58 -11.05
CA PRO A 486 16.23 -15.66 -11.33
C PRO A 486 17.51 -15.46 -10.51
N LYS A 487 18.03 -16.50 -9.85
CA LYS A 487 19.14 -16.39 -8.89
C LYS A 487 20.43 -15.83 -9.50
N ASP A 488 20.67 -16.05 -10.80
CA ASP A 488 21.82 -15.54 -11.54
C ASP A 488 21.73 -14.04 -11.90
N ARG A 489 20.58 -13.40 -11.64
CA ARG A 489 20.28 -12.00 -11.95
C ARG A 489 20.29 -11.07 -10.74
N TYR A 490 20.41 -11.60 -9.52
CA TYR A 490 20.49 -10.79 -8.31
C TYR A 490 21.85 -10.09 -8.19
N VAL A 491 21.85 -8.76 -8.14
CA VAL A 491 23.03 -7.89 -8.08
C VAL A 491 22.72 -6.67 -7.18
N ARG A 492 23.63 -6.32 -6.26
CA ARG A 492 23.39 -5.32 -5.19
C ARG A 492 24.53 -4.31 -4.95
N GLU A 493 25.75 -4.63 -5.35
CA GLU A 493 26.94 -3.88 -4.94
C GLU A 493 27.50 -3.06 -6.12
N PRO A 494 27.49 -1.70 -6.06
CA PRO A 494 28.06 -0.87 -7.12
C PRO A 494 29.59 -0.91 -7.12
N ASN A 495 30.20 -0.65 -8.27
CA ASN A 495 31.65 -0.61 -8.43
C ASN A 495 32.15 0.83 -8.57
N PRO A 496 33.35 1.17 -8.05
CA PRO A 496 34.02 2.41 -8.39
C PRO A 496 34.14 2.56 -9.91
N GLY A 497 33.66 3.69 -10.44
CA GLY A 497 33.61 3.91 -11.89
C GLY A 497 32.20 3.78 -12.50
N ASP A 498 31.27 3.06 -11.87
CA ASP A 498 29.89 2.91 -12.34
C ASP A 498 29.17 4.28 -12.38
N ILE A 499 28.30 4.44 -13.37
CA ILE A 499 27.51 5.66 -13.60
C ILE A 499 26.26 5.60 -12.73
N ILE A 500 25.97 6.69 -12.02
CA ILE A 500 24.72 6.86 -11.27
C ILE A 500 23.65 7.33 -12.25
N VAL A 501 22.65 6.50 -12.50
CA VAL A 501 21.50 6.80 -13.38
C VAL A 501 20.24 6.85 -12.53
N LEU A 502 19.58 8.01 -12.51
CA LEU A 502 18.25 8.18 -11.94
C LEU A 502 17.21 7.81 -13.01
N VAL A 503 16.25 6.95 -12.66
CA VAL A 503 15.18 6.50 -13.57
C VAL A 503 13.80 6.82 -13.01
N GLY A 504 12.83 7.01 -13.89
CA GLY A 504 11.42 7.28 -13.55
C GLY A 504 11.11 8.77 -13.37
N GLY A 505 10.36 9.07 -12.31
CA GLY A 505 9.70 10.34 -12.04
C GLY A 505 10.61 11.57 -11.85
N LYS A 506 10.05 12.75 -12.09
CA LYS A 506 10.74 14.04 -11.93
C LYS A 506 10.69 14.49 -10.48
N THR A 507 11.76 15.12 -10.03
CA THR A 507 11.96 15.56 -8.63
C THR A 507 11.28 16.92 -8.39
N GLY A 508 10.45 17.01 -7.36
CA GLY A 508 9.74 18.23 -6.93
C GLY A 508 9.81 18.39 -5.41
N LYS A 509 9.02 19.32 -4.86
CA LYS A 509 8.95 19.54 -3.40
C LYS A 509 8.00 18.57 -2.68
N ASP A 510 7.78 17.38 -3.22
CA ASP A 510 6.96 16.34 -2.58
C ASP A 510 7.75 15.67 -1.45
N GLY A 511 7.08 15.39 -0.32
CA GLY A 511 7.63 14.65 0.81
C GLY A 511 8.88 15.24 1.48
N ILE A 512 9.19 16.53 1.32
CA ILE A 512 10.32 17.15 2.01
C ILE A 512 10.04 17.15 3.53
N HIS A 513 10.99 16.63 4.31
CA HIS A 513 10.86 16.34 5.74
C HIS A 513 9.80 15.26 6.07
N GLY A 514 9.48 14.37 5.11
CA GLY A 514 8.55 13.26 5.30
C GLY A 514 8.99 12.30 6.41
N VAL A 515 10.22 11.77 6.36
CA VAL A 515 10.72 10.85 7.40
C VAL A 515 10.92 11.49 8.78
N THR A 516 11.27 12.78 8.86
CA THR A 516 11.35 13.51 10.14
C THR A 516 9.98 13.92 10.68
N PHE A 517 8.95 14.00 9.84
CA PHE A 517 7.55 14.13 10.25
C PHE A 517 6.97 12.80 10.76
N ALA A 518 7.16 11.69 10.03
CA ALA A 518 6.74 10.35 10.45
C ALA A 518 7.44 9.86 11.74
N SER A 519 8.58 10.47 12.11
CA SER A 519 9.26 10.25 13.38
C SER A 519 8.61 10.97 14.59
N LYS A 520 7.42 11.59 14.44
CA LYS A 520 6.73 12.36 15.50
C LYS A 520 5.31 11.85 15.74
N THR A 521 4.76 12.20 16.91
CA THR A 521 3.34 12.00 17.25
C THR A 521 2.45 13.01 16.53
N LEU A 522 1.20 12.65 16.22
CA LEU A 522 0.23 13.54 15.57
C LEU A 522 -0.54 14.42 16.56
N ASP A 523 -1.01 15.57 16.08
CA ASP A 523 -1.80 16.56 16.82
C ASP A 523 -2.74 17.36 15.89
N LYS A 524 -3.40 18.40 16.41
CA LYS A 524 -4.30 19.27 15.64
C LYS A 524 -3.60 20.23 14.66
N GLU A 525 -2.30 20.47 14.81
CA GLU A 525 -1.52 21.37 13.94
C GLU A 525 -0.78 20.60 12.82
N SER A 526 -0.81 19.27 12.88
CA SER A 526 -0.24 18.35 11.90
C SER A 526 -0.77 18.57 10.47
N GLU A 527 -2.06 18.89 10.28
CA GLU A 527 -2.61 19.28 8.96
C GLU A 527 -1.98 20.59 8.40
N GLN A 528 -1.43 21.44 9.26
CA GLN A 528 -0.78 22.69 8.84
C GLN A 528 0.73 22.52 8.61
N THR A 529 1.39 21.70 9.44
CA THR A 529 2.84 21.46 9.37
C THR A 529 3.21 20.42 8.30
N ALA A 530 2.40 19.38 8.09
CA ALA A 530 2.67 18.31 7.13
C ALA A 530 2.49 18.68 5.64
N ARG A 531 2.26 19.96 5.31
CA ARG A 531 2.01 20.43 3.93
C ARG A 531 3.15 20.13 2.94
N GLY A 532 4.38 19.97 3.43
CA GLY A 532 5.53 19.50 2.63
C GLY A 532 5.70 17.98 2.57
N ALA A 533 5.05 17.24 3.48
CA ALA A 533 5.25 15.79 3.66
C ALA A 533 4.31 14.93 2.79
N VAL A 534 3.26 15.50 2.19
CA VAL A 534 2.34 14.76 1.31
C VAL A 534 3.02 14.41 -0.01
N GLN A 535 2.74 13.21 -0.49
CA GLN A 535 3.27 12.62 -1.73
C GLN A 535 2.08 12.27 -2.64
N ILE A 536 2.21 12.50 -3.96
CA ILE A 536 1.20 12.08 -4.95
C ILE A 536 1.79 11.02 -5.87
N GLY A 537 1.13 9.89 -5.93
CA GLY A 537 1.48 8.74 -6.75
C GLY A 537 1.24 8.92 -8.26
N SER A 538 2.06 8.23 -9.05
CA SER A 538 2.02 8.18 -10.51
C SER A 538 2.23 6.73 -11.02
N PRO A 539 1.36 5.77 -10.66
CA PRO A 539 1.55 4.33 -10.94
C PRO A 539 1.79 3.98 -12.42
N ILE A 540 1.32 4.81 -13.35
CA ILE A 540 1.57 4.62 -14.80
C ILE A 540 3.04 4.87 -15.14
N GLU A 541 3.73 5.80 -14.48
CA GLU A 541 5.16 6.02 -14.68
C GLU A 541 6.00 4.94 -13.99
N GLU A 542 5.57 4.50 -12.80
CA GLU A 542 6.19 3.36 -12.11
C GLU A 542 6.12 2.08 -12.95
N LYS A 543 4.98 1.84 -13.59
CA LYS A 543 4.78 0.70 -14.49
C LYS A 543 5.80 0.68 -15.65
N LYS A 544 6.01 1.82 -16.31
CA LYS A 544 6.97 1.91 -17.42
C LYS A 544 8.40 1.63 -16.96
N PHE A 545 8.86 2.28 -15.89
CA PHE A 545 10.23 2.09 -15.44
C PHE A 545 10.45 0.69 -14.88
N ALA A 546 9.42 0.07 -14.27
CA ALA A 546 9.48 -1.31 -13.80
C ALA A 546 9.66 -2.32 -14.95
N ASP A 547 8.87 -2.23 -16.02
CA ASP A 547 9.05 -3.14 -17.17
C ASP A 547 10.36 -2.84 -17.94
N ALA A 548 10.85 -1.59 -17.95
CA ALA A 548 12.18 -1.23 -18.44
C ALA A 548 13.32 -1.82 -17.57
N LEU A 549 13.17 -1.81 -16.24
CA LEU A 549 14.15 -2.37 -15.31
C LEU A 549 14.26 -3.89 -15.44
N ILE A 550 13.13 -4.60 -15.58
CA ILE A 550 13.13 -6.05 -15.83
C ILE A 550 13.79 -6.38 -17.17
N GLN A 551 13.56 -5.58 -18.22
CA GLN A 551 14.30 -5.71 -19.47
C GLN A 551 15.81 -5.45 -19.30
N ALA A 552 16.20 -4.45 -18.51
CA ALA A 552 17.62 -4.16 -18.23
C ALA A 552 18.30 -5.27 -17.38
N ARG A 553 17.54 -6.02 -16.59
CA ARG A 553 17.99 -7.20 -15.84
C ARG A 553 18.20 -8.43 -16.74
N ASP A 554 17.27 -8.66 -17.66
CA ASP A 554 17.21 -9.90 -18.44
C ASP A 554 17.98 -9.82 -19.78
N ARG A 555 18.30 -8.60 -20.28
CA ARG A 555 18.96 -8.39 -21.59
C ARG A 555 20.49 -8.60 -21.57
N GLY A 556 20.92 -9.85 -21.47
CA GLY A 556 22.31 -10.28 -21.67
C GLY A 556 22.69 -11.52 -20.86
N ASP A 557 23.98 -11.85 -20.78
CA ASP A 557 24.48 -12.93 -19.91
C ASP A 557 24.40 -12.57 -18.41
N LYS A 558 24.28 -11.27 -18.11
CA LYS A 558 24.11 -10.66 -16.78
C LYS A 558 23.23 -9.40 -16.91
N PRO A 559 22.69 -8.86 -15.81
CA PRO A 559 22.06 -7.54 -15.79
C PRO A 559 22.96 -6.45 -16.38
N LEU A 560 22.35 -5.43 -16.99
CA LEU A 560 23.05 -4.28 -17.55
C LEU A 560 23.51 -3.26 -16.49
N TYR A 561 23.06 -3.44 -15.24
CA TYR A 561 23.42 -2.68 -14.04
C TYR A 561 24.11 -3.59 -13.01
N THR A 562 24.80 -3.00 -12.04
CA THR A 562 25.56 -3.69 -10.97
C THR A 562 24.87 -3.61 -9.61
N ALA A 563 24.04 -2.59 -9.42
CA ALA A 563 23.15 -2.41 -8.29
C ALA A 563 21.93 -1.58 -8.73
N VAL A 564 20.80 -1.77 -8.04
CA VAL A 564 19.60 -0.95 -8.11
C VAL A 564 19.14 -0.65 -6.68
N LYS A 565 18.44 0.48 -6.48
CA LYS A 565 17.92 0.92 -5.18
C LYS A 565 16.68 1.80 -5.40
N ASP A 566 15.73 1.71 -4.49
CA ASP A 566 14.55 2.59 -4.38
C ASP A 566 14.94 4.09 -4.18
N CYS A 567 13.96 5.01 -4.26
CA CYS A 567 14.09 6.42 -3.86
C CYS A 567 12.98 6.84 -2.88
N GLY A 568 12.87 6.15 -1.75
CA GLY A 568 11.87 6.38 -0.72
C GLY A 568 12.21 7.53 0.24
N GLY A 569 12.12 7.26 1.54
CA GLY A 569 12.37 8.23 2.60
C GLY A 569 13.78 8.84 2.54
N GLY A 570 13.90 10.16 2.69
CA GLY A 570 15.17 10.86 2.46
C GLY A 570 15.61 10.98 0.99
N GLY A 571 14.91 10.36 0.04
CA GLY A 571 15.12 10.52 -1.39
C GLY A 571 16.50 10.09 -1.90
N LEU A 572 17.09 10.91 -2.78
CA LEU A 572 18.43 10.65 -3.35
C LEU A 572 19.51 10.57 -2.26
N SER A 573 19.31 11.25 -1.12
CA SER A 573 20.21 11.21 0.04
C SER A 573 20.32 9.82 0.67
N SER A 574 19.22 9.08 0.77
CA SER A 574 19.27 7.70 1.28
C SER A 574 19.71 6.75 0.18
N ALA A 575 19.05 6.78 -0.98
CA ALA A 575 19.32 5.88 -2.11
C ALA A 575 20.81 5.84 -2.52
N ILE A 576 21.37 7.00 -2.88
CA ILE A 576 22.78 7.09 -3.31
C ILE A 576 23.71 6.98 -2.09
N GLY A 577 23.31 7.48 -0.92
CA GLY A 577 24.09 7.38 0.31
C GLY A 577 24.35 5.93 0.72
N GLU A 578 23.33 5.10 0.70
CA GLU A 578 23.37 3.66 1.01
C GLU A 578 24.16 2.88 -0.05
N MET A 579 23.87 3.07 -1.34
CA MET A 579 24.67 2.46 -2.41
C MET A 579 26.16 2.83 -2.31
N ALA A 580 26.46 4.08 -1.98
CA ALA A 580 27.83 4.58 -1.86
C ALA A 580 28.54 4.20 -0.55
N HIS A 581 27.88 3.54 0.43
CA HIS A 581 28.36 3.52 1.82
C HIS A 581 29.80 2.98 2.01
N LYS A 582 30.26 2.07 1.13
CA LYS A 582 31.61 1.49 1.11
C LYS A 582 32.64 2.27 0.28
N ILE A 583 32.21 3.08 -0.69
CA ILE A 583 33.06 3.52 -1.82
C ILE A 583 32.99 5.02 -2.16
N GLY A 584 31.87 5.71 -1.86
CA GLY A 584 31.66 7.12 -2.22
C GLY A 584 30.97 7.34 -3.57
N ALA A 585 30.53 8.59 -3.81
CA ALA A 585 29.79 9.02 -5.00
C ALA A 585 30.04 10.52 -5.29
N GLU A 586 30.01 10.91 -6.57
CA GLU A 586 29.91 12.31 -7.02
C GLU A 586 28.62 12.50 -7.80
N VAL A 587 27.80 13.49 -7.42
CA VAL A 587 26.47 13.75 -8.01
C VAL A 587 26.35 15.21 -8.47
N ASP A 588 25.96 15.42 -9.72
CA ASP A 588 25.67 16.74 -10.31
C ASP A 588 24.16 17.02 -10.23
N LEU A 589 23.74 17.75 -9.18
CA LEU A 589 22.34 18.02 -8.86
C LEU A 589 21.61 18.85 -9.92
N ASP A 590 22.33 19.62 -10.76
CA ASP A 590 21.75 20.35 -11.89
C ASP A 590 21.41 19.46 -13.11
N LYS A 591 21.76 18.18 -13.08
CA LYS A 591 21.28 17.18 -14.07
C LYS A 591 20.00 16.47 -13.64
N VAL A 592 19.58 16.58 -12.37
CA VAL A 592 18.38 15.89 -11.87
C VAL A 592 17.14 16.47 -12.56
N PRO A 593 16.28 15.65 -13.21
CA PRO A 593 15.04 16.13 -13.82
C PRO A 593 14.09 16.70 -12.77
N LEU A 594 13.63 17.94 -12.96
CA LEU A 594 12.77 18.65 -11.99
C LEU A 594 11.32 18.80 -12.49
N LYS A 595 10.36 18.76 -11.56
CA LYS A 595 8.94 19.15 -11.78
C LYS A 595 8.79 20.67 -11.92
N GLU A 596 9.60 21.44 -11.19
CA GLU A 596 9.46 22.90 -11.10
C GLU A 596 10.80 23.64 -11.02
N THR A 597 10.79 24.93 -11.38
CA THR A 597 11.97 25.81 -11.29
C THR A 597 12.08 26.45 -9.91
N GLY A 598 13.27 26.46 -9.31
CA GLY A 598 13.54 27.20 -8.07
C GLY A 598 13.68 26.35 -6.80
N MET A 599 13.71 25.02 -6.94
CA MET A 599 14.25 24.15 -5.88
C MET A 599 15.71 24.50 -5.59
N THR A 600 16.09 24.50 -4.32
CA THR A 600 17.50 24.62 -3.88
C THR A 600 18.22 23.27 -4.03
N PRO A 601 19.56 23.23 -4.03
CA PRO A 601 20.30 21.97 -4.14
C PRO A 601 19.94 20.98 -3.02
N TRP A 602 19.72 21.46 -1.79
CA TRP A 602 19.29 20.60 -0.69
C TRP A 602 17.88 20.02 -0.91
N MET A 603 16.93 20.82 -1.41
CA MET A 603 15.58 20.33 -1.74
C MET A 603 15.60 19.26 -2.83
N ILE A 604 16.48 19.39 -3.83
CA ILE A 604 16.65 18.38 -4.90
C ILE A 604 17.19 17.07 -4.31
N TRP A 605 18.10 17.16 -3.34
CA TRP A 605 18.79 16.03 -2.74
C TRP A 605 17.92 15.22 -1.75
N VAL A 606 17.15 15.89 -0.89
CA VAL A 606 16.34 15.23 0.15
C VAL A 606 14.86 15.02 -0.22
N SER A 607 14.44 15.44 -1.41
CA SER A 607 13.07 15.29 -1.90
C SER A 607 12.66 13.82 -2.00
N GLU A 608 11.49 13.50 -1.47
CA GLU A 608 10.87 12.17 -1.45
C GLU A 608 9.80 12.03 -2.55
N SER A 609 9.97 12.74 -3.68
CA SER A 609 9.18 12.53 -4.90
C SER A 609 9.12 11.05 -5.27
N GLN A 610 7.92 10.57 -5.55
CA GLN A 610 7.65 9.16 -5.80
C GLN A 610 8.10 8.70 -7.19
N GLU A 611 7.94 7.40 -7.47
CA GLU A 611 8.22 6.77 -8.76
C GLU A 611 9.66 6.95 -9.27
N ARG A 612 10.65 6.96 -8.39
CA ARG A 612 12.07 7.06 -8.74
C ARG A 612 12.86 5.84 -8.25
N MET A 613 13.93 5.51 -8.97
CA MET A 613 14.95 4.55 -8.54
C MET A 613 16.34 4.99 -9.00
N VAL A 614 17.40 4.46 -8.38
CA VAL A 614 18.80 4.66 -8.79
C VAL A 614 19.39 3.36 -9.31
N LEU A 615 20.09 3.43 -10.44
CA LEU A 615 20.89 2.34 -11.01
C LEU A 615 22.38 2.69 -10.95
N ALA A 616 23.20 1.71 -10.60
CA ALA A 616 24.63 1.71 -10.86
C ALA A 616 24.89 1.01 -12.20
N VAL A 617 25.38 1.75 -13.20
CA VAL A 617 25.47 1.26 -14.58
C VAL A 617 26.91 1.33 -15.10
N PRO A 618 27.54 0.19 -15.46
CA PRO A 618 28.82 0.18 -16.16
C PRO A 618 28.79 1.03 -17.42
N ALA A 619 29.85 1.81 -17.67
CA ALA A 619 29.87 2.84 -18.70
C ALA A 619 29.62 2.30 -20.12
N GLU A 620 30.04 1.06 -20.39
CA GLU A 620 29.82 0.30 -21.62
C GLU A 620 28.37 -0.18 -21.82
N ASN A 621 27.59 -0.26 -20.75
CA ASN A 621 26.17 -0.63 -20.79
C ASN A 621 25.23 0.58 -20.83
N LEU A 622 25.71 1.77 -20.45
CA LEU A 622 24.88 2.99 -20.33
C LEU A 622 24.01 3.25 -21.57
N GLY A 623 24.59 3.16 -22.78
CA GLY A 623 23.84 3.36 -24.02
C GLY A 623 22.66 2.40 -24.21
N LYS A 624 22.80 1.14 -23.74
CA LYS A 624 21.75 0.11 -23.80
C LYS A 624 20.64 0.38 -22.78
N VAL A 625 21.00 0.82 -21.58
CA VAL A 625 20.02 1.19 -20.53
C VAL A 625 19.19 2.39 -21.00
N LEU A 626 19.83 3.43 -21.53
CA LEU A 626 19.16 4.60 -22.09
C LEU A 626 18.33 4.31 -23.36
N GLU A 627 18.57 3.18 -24.04
CA GLU A 627 17.72 2.68 -25.14
C GLU A 627 16.45 2.02 -24.60
N ILE A 628 16.58 1.14 -23.58
CA ILE A 628 15.46 0.38 -23.00
C ILE A 628 14.43 1.31 -22.35
N PHE A 629 14.86 2.22 -21.46
CA PHE A 629 13.93 3.11 -20.75
C PHE A 629 13.21 4.06 -21.71
N ARG A 630 13.88 4.51 -22.78
CA ARG A 630 13.24 5.27 -23.87
C ARG A 630 12.21 4.43 -24.63
N GLY A 631 12.44 3.13 -24.80
CA GLY A 631 11.48 2.21 -25.43
C GLY A 631 10.14 2.14 -24.69
N GLU A 632 10.19 2.12 -23.35
CA GLU A 632 9.00 2.15 -22.48
C GLU A 632 8.46 3.57 -22.21
N ASN A 633 9.02 4.61 -22.85
CA ASN A 633 8.66 6.01 -22.66
C ASN A 633 8.80 6.50 -21.20
N SER A 634 9.86 6.06 -20.51
CA SER A 634 10.26 6.54 -19.18
C SER A 634 11.62 7.24 -19.20
N ASP A 635 11.80 8.23 -18.32
CA ASP A 635 13.04 9.01 -18.23
C ASP A 635 14.16 8.19 -17.55
N ALA A 636 15.38 8.29 -18.09
CA ALA A 636 16.60 7.73 -17.50
C ALA A 636 17.76 8.72 -17.69
N THR A 637 18.31 9.22 -16.57
CA THR A 637 19.22 10.38 -16.56
C THR A 637 20.52 10.09 -15.83
N PRO A 638 21.69 10.17 -16.50
CA PRO A 638 23.00 10.04 -15.85
C PRO A 638 23.30 11.29 -14.99
N ILE A 639 23.19 11.15 -13.67
CA ILE A 639 23.34 12.26 -12.70
C ILE A 639 24.69 12.27 -11.97
N GLY A 640 25.49 11.20 -12.04
CA GLY A 640 26.73 11.13 -11.28
C GLY A 640 27.58 9.88 -11.54
N ARG A 641 28.49 9.57 -10.63
CA ARG A 641 29.29 8.33 -10.62
C ARG A 641 29.69 7.88 -9.21
N PHE A 642 29.87 6.57 -9.05
CA PHE A 642 30.50 6.00 -7.87
C PHE A 642 32.03 6.22 -7.87
N ARG A 643 32.59 6.41 -6.68
CA ARG A 643 34.00 6.72 -6.39
C ARG A 643 34.68 5.53 -5.70
N ASP A 644 35.93 5.70 -5.28
CA ASP A 644 36.72 4.77 -4.46
C ASP A 644 37.25 5.40 -3.14
N ASP A 645 36.98 6.68 -2.88
CA ASP A 645 37.56 7.47 -1.79
C ASP A 645 36.67 7.60 -0.54
N GLY A 646 35.50 6.95 -0.51
CA GLY A 646 34.58 6.98 0.64
C GLY A 646 33.90 8.34 0.88
N LYS A 647 33.93 9.25 -0.10
CA LYS A 647 33.28 10.56 -0.02
C LYS A 647 31.99 10.61 -0.81
N LEU A 648 30.98 11.25 -0.24
CA LEU A 648 29.79 11.73 -0.95
C LEU A 648 30.00 13.21 -1.29
N VAL A 649 30.20 13.50 -2.59
CA VAL A 649 30.46 14.84 -3.12
C VAL A 649 29.24 15.30 -3.93
N LEU A 650 28.61 16.39 -3.47
CA LEU A 650 27.41 16.94 -4.08
C LEU A 650 27.75 18.24 -4.80
N ARG A 651 27.42 18.31 -6.10
CA ARG A 651 27.76 19.42 -6.98
C ARG A 651 26.51 20.07 -7.56
N TYR A 652 26.56 21.36 -7.84
CA TYR A 652 25.48 22.08 -8.52
C TYR A 652 26.07 23.20 -9.39
N LYS A 653 25.85 23.12 -10.71
CA LYS A 653 26.38 24.05 -11.73
C LYS A 653 27.91 24.15 -11.71
N GLY A 654 28.56 23.04 -11.40
CA GLY A 654 30.03 22.90 -11.33
C GLY A 654 30.62 23.07 -9.93
N GLU A 655 30.01 23.88 -9.07
CA GLU A 655 30.47 24.13 -7.69
C GLU A 655 30.16 22.95 -6.76
N VAL A 656 30.98 22.72 -5.74
CA VAL A 656 30.70 21.75 -4.67
C VAL A 656 29.80 22.42 -3.62
N VAL A 657 28.62 21.83 -3.36
CA VAL A 657 27.64 22.34 -2.39
C VAL A 657 27.61 21.53 -1.09
N GLY A 658 28.17 20.31 -1.09
CA GLY A 658 28.37 19.51 0.12
C GLY A 658 29.41 18.40 -0.08
N GLU A 659 30.16 18.07 0.97
CA GLU A 659 31.11 16.94 1.01
C GLU A 659 30.99 16.21 2.36
N LEU A 660 30.51 14.96 2.33
CA LEU A 660 30.35 14.10 3.51
C LEU A 660 31.21 12.84 3.42
N SER A 661 31.72 12.38 4.56
CA SER A 661 32.24 11.01 4.70
C SER A 661 31.07 10.03 4.76
N THR A 662 31.09 8.97 3.94
CA THR A 662 30.05 7.93 4.01
C THR A 662 30.12 7.14 5.32
N GLU A 663 31.32 6.95 5.88
CA GLU A 663 31.49 6.36 7.21
C GLU A 663 30.83 7.22 8.29
N PHE A 664 31.01 8.55 8.28
CA PHE A 664 30.32 9.40 9.26
C PHE A 664 28.80 9.41 9.04
N LEU A 665 28.34 9.46 7.80
CA LEU A 665 26.90 9.45 7.48
C LEU A 665 26.20 8.19 8.03
N HIS A 666 26.81 7.02 7.90
CA HIS A 666 26.19 5.74 8.30
C HIS A 666 26.60 5.20 9.68
N ARG A 667 27.73 5.66 10.25
CA ARG A 667 28.29 5.17 11.52
C ARG A 667 28.64 6.27 12.54
N GLY A 668 28.34 7.53 12.22
CA GLY A 668 28.59 8.67 13.12
C GLY A 668 27.58 8.79 14.27
N LEU A 669 26.38 8.23 14.11
CA LEU A 669 25.25 8.27 15.05
C LEU A 669 25.61 7.66 16.41
N PRO A 670 25.41 8.36 17.54
CA PRO A 670 25.60 7.77 18.87
C PRO A 670 24.49 6.76 19.17
N ARG A 671 24.84 5.59 19.69
CA ARG A 671 23.87 4.54 20.00
C ARG A 671 23.11 4.86 21.29
N ALA A 672 21.80 5.06 21.16
CA ALA A 672 20.91 5.34 22.28
C ALA A 672 20.88 4.24 23.35
N VAL A 673 20.59 4.64 24.60
CA VAL A 673 20.37 3.75 25.73
C VAL A 673 19.01 4.08 26.35
N LYS A 674 17.99 3.26 26.09
CA LYS A 674 16.62 3.46 26.61
C LYS A 674 16.33 2.54 27.80
N LYS A 675 15.32 2.88 28.59
CA LYS A 675 14.76 2.04 29.65
C LYS A 675 13.40 1.49 29.22
N ALA A 676 13.07 0.29 29.64
CA ALA A 676 11.80 -0.36 29.33
C ALA A 676 11.29 -1.13 30.55
N ARG A 677 9.99 -1.05 30.84
CA ARG A 677 9.38 -1.65 32.02
C ARG A 677 7.95 -2.10 31.72
N TRP A 678 7.81 -3.37 31.32
CA TRP A 678 6.50 -4.00 31.22
C TRP A 678 6.08 -4.60 32.56
N GLU A 679 4.80 -4.46 32.90
CA GLU A 679 4.16 -5.23 33.97
C GLU A 679 2.97 -5.96 33.38
N LYS A 680 2.92 -7.30 33.52
CA LYS A 680 1.79 -8.08 33.03
C LYS A 680 0.53 -7.70 33.81
N LYS A 681 -0.43 -7.10 33.10
CA LYS A 681 -1.76 -6.79 33.62
C LYS A 681 -2.50 -8.10 33.90
N SER A 682 -3.22 -8.13 35.02
CA SER A 682 -4.12 -9.23 35.36
C SER A 682 -5.55 -8.69 35.42
N PHE A 683 -6.46 -9.37 34.74
CA PHE A 683 -7.87 -8.99 34.69
C PHE A 683 -8.72 -10.14 35.23
N SER A 684 -9.60 -9.83 36.19
CA SER A 684 -10.61 -10.77 36.66
C SER A 684 -11.42 -11.35 35.50
N LYS A 685 -11.61 -12.67 35.44
CA LYS A 685 -12.55 -13.28 34.50
C LYS A 685 -13.96 -12.72 34.77
N PRO A 686 -14.69 -12.23 33.75
CA PRO A 686 -16.07 -11.80 33.92
C PRO A 686 -16.97 -13.00 34.23
N VAL A 687 -18.03 -12.79 35.00
CA VAL A 687 -19.10 -13.78 35.16
C VAL A 687 -19.99 -13.69 33.92
N VAL A 688 -20.00 -14.77 33.14
CA VAL A 688 -20.86 -14.94 31.97
C VAL A 688 -21.96 -15.93 32.34
N GLU A 689 -23.21 -15.57 32.05
CA GLU A 689 -24.35 -16.47 32.25
C GLU A 689 -24.45 -17.44 31.06
N GLU A 690 -24.63 -18.73 31.36
CA GLU A 690 -24.89 -19.74 30.33
C GLU A 690 -26.31 -19.61 29.79
N LYS A 691 -26.48 -19.87 28.50
CA LYS A 691 -27.72 -19.68 27.74
C LYS A 691 -28.16 -21.00 27.11
N GLU A 692 -29.47 -21.14 26.90
CA GLU A 692 -30.01 -22.26 26.13
C GLU A 692 -29.82 -22.07 24.61
N ASP A 693 -29.65 -20.82 24.15
CA ASP A 693 -29.39 -20.45 22.76
C ASP A 693 -28.37 -19.29 22.66
N TYR A 694 -27.37 -19.44 21.79
CA TYR A 694 -26.34 -18.45 21.47
C TYR A 694 -26.42 -17.96 20.00
N THR A 695 -27.47 -18.32 19.25
CA THR A 695 -27.65 -17.94 17.84
C THR A 695 -27.56 -16.43 17.63
N GLU A 696 -28.20 -15.63 18.49
CA GLU A 696 -28.14 -14.17 18.41
C GLU A 696 -26.79 -13.59 18.86
N ASP A 697 -25.96 -14.31 19.63
CA ASP A 697 -24.58 -13.90 19.88
C ASP A 697 -23.68 -14.15 18.66
N LEU A 698 -23.82 -15.30 17.99
CA LEU A 698 -23.16 -15.57 16.71
C LEU A 698 -23.51 -14.50 15.66
N LEU A 699 -24.78 -14.10 15.59
CA LEU A 699 -25.25 -13.05 14.67
C LEU A 699 -24.70 -11.65 15.01
N LYS A 700 -24.47 -11.32 16.30
CA LYS A 700 -23.73 -10.11 16.69
C LYS A 700 -22.27 -10.17 16.22
N ILE A 701 -21.61 -11.31 16.42
CA ILE A 701 -20.20 -11.49 16.06
C ILE A 701 -20.03 -11.36 14.54
N LEU A 702 -20.80 -12.14 13.75
CA LEU A 702 -20.79 -12.08 12.28
C LEU A 702 -21.12 -10.68 11.74
N GLY A 703 -21.99 -9.92 12.42
CA GLY A 703 -22.32 -8.54 12.06
C GLY A 703 -21.28 -7.49 12.51
N SER A 704 -20.30 -7.85 13.35
CA SER A 704 -19.30 -6.90 13.86
C SER A 704 -18.28 -6.53 12.79
N PRO A 705 -17.76 -5.28 12.73
CA PRO A 705 -16.82 -4.85 11.68
C PRO A 705 -15.57 -5.73 11.51
N ASN A 706 -15.07 -6.33 12.60
CA ASN A 706 -13.91 -7.22 12.58
C ASN A 706 -14.18 -8.53 11.81
N VAL A 707 -15.34 -9.15 12.00
CA VAL A 707 -15.68 -10.44 11.35
C VAL A 707 -16.41 -10.25 10.03
N ALA A 708 -17.33 -9.28 9.96
CA ALA A 708 -18.20 -9.02 8.82
C ALA A 708 -17.47 -8.91 7.47
N SER A 709 -18.15 -9.28 6.39
CA SER A 709 -17.58 -9.47 5.06
C SER A 709 -16.78 -8.27 4.54
N LYS A 710 -15.51 -8.49 4.20
CA LYS A 710 -14.63 -7.48 3.58
C LYS A 710 -14.82 -7.37 2.05
N GLU A 711 -15.83 -8.03 1.50
CA GLU A 711 -16.17 -8.09 0.07
C GLU A 711 -16.22 -6.70 -0.61
N TRP A 712 -16.73 -5.67 0.07
CA TRP A 712 -16.79 -4.30 -0.45
C TRP A 712 -15.40 -3.69 -0.75
N VAL A 713 -14.37 -4.09 0.00
CA VAL A 713 -12.97 -3.74 -0.30
C VAL A 713 -12.44 -4.65 -1.39
N ILE A 714 -12.50 -5.97 -1.17
CA ILE A 714 -11.82 -6.97 -2.01
C ILE A 714 -12.27 -6.88 -3.47
N ARG A 715 -13.57 -6.67 -3.75
CA ARG A 715 -14.10 -6.59 -5.13
C ARG A 715 -13.66 -5.34 -5.92
N GLN A 716 -12.97 -4.39 -5.30
CA GLN A 716 -12.41 -3.23 -6.01
C GLN A 716 -11.04 -3.51 -6.62
N TYR A 717 -10.28 -4.45 -6.05
CA TYR A 717 -8.92 -4.79 -6.50
C TYR A 717 -8.93 -5.82 -7.64
N ASP A 718 -7.87 -5.81 -8.45
CA ASP A 718 -7.60 -6.88 -9.40
C ASP A 718 -7.01 -8.13 -8.68
N HIS A 719 -7.46 -9.32 -9.07
CA HIS A 719 -7.04 -10.63 -8.54
C HIS A 719 -6.52 -11.58 -9.62
N GLU A 720 -6.53 -11.17 -10.88
CA GLU A 720 -6.42 -12.00 -12.09
C GLU A 720 -5.21 -11.62 -12.94
N VAL A 721 -4.75 -10.36 -12.87
CA VAL A 721 -3.68 -9.82 -13.71
C VAL A 721 -2.39 -10.62 -13.55
N GLN A 722 -1.65 -10.75 -14.66
CA GLN A 722 -0.56 -11.71 -14.86
C GLN A 722 -0.97 -13.19 -14.86
N ALA A 723 -2.24 -13.55 -14.58
CA ALA A 723 -2.75 -14.93 -14.58
C ALA A 723 -1.98 -15.90 -13.66
N ARG A 724 -1.66 -15.45 -12.44
CA ARG A 724 -0.85 -16.20 -11.45
C ARG A 724 -1.62 -16.69 -10.23
N THR A 725 -2.75 -16.07 -9.89
CA THR A 725 -3.55 -16.38 -8.71
C THR A 725 -4.35 -17.67 -8.91
N VAL A 726 -4.20 -18.63 -8.00
CA VAL A 726 -4.91 -19.92 -8.01
C VAL A 726 -6.01 -19.94 -6.95
N VAL A 727 -5.65 -19.66 -5.69
CA VAL A 727 -6.61 -19.40 -4.60
C VAL A 727 -6.68 -17.90 -4.38
N LYS A 728 -7.90 -17.37 -4.36
CA LYS A 728 -8.26 -15.95 -4.29
C LYS A 728 -8.84 -15.61 -2.91
N PRO A 729 -8.87 -14.33 -2.50
CA PRO A 729 -9.32 -13.95 -1.15
C PRO A 729 -10.82 -14.15 -0.91
N LEU A 730 -11.63 -14.32 -1.97
CA LEU A 730 -13.02 -14.75 -1.86
C LEU A 730 -13.20 -16.16 -2.44
N GLN A 731 -13.77 -17.05 -1.65
CA GLN A 731 -13.89 -18.48 -1.91
C GLN A 731 -15.37 -18.94 -1.93
N GLY A 732 -15.61 -20.24 -2.14
CA GLY A 732 -16.96 -20.83 -2.17
C GLY A 732 -17.77 -20.59 -3.45
N VAL A 733 -18.99 -21.17 -3.45
CA VAL A 733 -19.85 -21.33 -4.63
C VAL A 733 -20.27 -20.01 -5.28
N PHE A 734 -20.32 -18.93 -4.50
CA PHE A 734 -20.67 -17.59 -4.97
C PHE A 734 -19.47 -16.62 -5.02
N CYS A 735 -18.25 -17.13 -4.82
CA CYS A 735 -17.01 -16.34 -4.67
C CYS A 735 -17.21 -15.18 -3.68
N ASP A 736 -17.69 -15.49 -2.48
CA ASP A 736 -17.99 -14.51 -1.43
C ASP A 736 -17.72 -14.95 0.01
N GLY A 737 -17.31 -16.20 0.27
CA GLY A 737 -16.77 -16.60 1.58
C GLY A 737 -15.36 -16.05 1.79
N PRO A 738 -14.88 -15.91 3.05
CA PRO A 738 -13.50 -15.52 3.33
C PRO A 738 -12.51 -16.61 2.86
N GLY A 739 -11.22 -16.29 2.90
CA GLY A 739 -10.17 -17.26 2.66
C GLY A 739 -8.96 -16.98 3.55
N ASP A 740 -8.40 -18.03 4.13
CA ASP A 740 -7.29 -17.98 5.10
C ASP A 740 -6.03 -17.30 4.50
N GLY A 741 -5.90 -17.34 3.17
CA GLY A 741 -4.81 -16.69 2.43
C GLY A 741 -4.99 -16.82 0.91
N CYS A 742 -3.90 -16.63 0.16
CA CYS A 742 -3.88 -16.85 -1.29
C CYS A 742 -2.80 -17.85 -1.71
N VAL A 743 -2.96 -18.40 -2.92
CA VAL A 743 -1.99 -19.30 -3.54
C VAL A 743 -1.65 -18.81 -4.94
N LEU A 744 -0.36 -18.64 -5.22
CA LEU A 744 0.20 -18.17 -6.48
C LEU A 744 0.90 -19.29 -7.25
N LYS A 745 0.98 -19.11 -8.57
CA LYS A 745 1.79 -19.90 -9.51
C LYS A 745 2.91 -19.03 -10.13
N PRO A 746 4.11 -18.94 -9.52
CA PRO A 746 5.22 -18.11 -10.01
C PRO A 746 5.74 -18.48 -11.40
N ARG A 747 5.55 -19.73 -11.83
CA ARG A 747 6.05 -20.29 -13.07
C ARG A 747 4.92 -20.91 -13.88
N TYR A 748 4.67 -20.44 -15.11
CA TYR A 748 3.56 -20.95 -15.92
C TYR A 748 3.73 -22.43 -16.30
N ASP A 749 4.98 -22.88 -16.44
CA ASP A 749 5.45 -24.22 -16.78
C ASP A 749 5.47 -25.21 -15.60
N SER A 750 5.36 -24.74 -14.36
CA SER A 750 5.44 -25.57 -13.14
C SER A 750 4.16 -25.51 -12.30
N TRP A 751 3.79 -26.61 -11.65
CA TRP A 751 2.68 -26.63 -10.69
C TRP A 751 3.11 -26.26 -9.26
N ARG A 752 4.42 -26.06 -9.02
CA ARG A 752 4.93 -25.51 -7.75
C ARG A 752 4.39 -24.08 -7.57
N GLY A 753 4.00 -23.74 -6.35
CA GLY A 753 3.41 -22.45 -6.01
C GLY A 753 3.93 -21.86 -4.70
N VAL A 754 3.42 -20.67 -4.41
CA VAL A 754 3.67 -19.93 -3.17
C VAL A 754 2.34 -19.74 -2.46
N VAL A 755 2.34 -19.84 -1.14
CA VAL A 755 1.18 -19.59 -0.27
C VAL A 755 1.48 -18.35 0.57
N VAL A 756 0.58 -17.37 0.58
CA VAL A 756 0.73 -16.13 1.36
C VAL A 756 -0.48 -15.95 2.27
N SER A 757 -0.21 -15.66 3.54
CA SER A 757 -1.19 -15.51 4.62
C SER A 757 -0.68 -14.52 5.66
N ASN A 758 -1.59 -14.00 6.50
CA ASN A 758 -1.24 -13.09 7.60
C ASN A 758 -1.83 -13.59 8.93
N GLY A 759 -1.29 -13.05 10.02
CA GLY A 759 -1.89 -13.10 11.35
C GLY A 759 -1.62 -11.79 12.10
N GLY A 760 -2.56 -11.39 12.98
CA GLY A 760 -2.55 -10.07 13.60
C GLY A 760 -3.65 -9.89 14.64
N ASN A 761 -3.30 -10.06 15.91
CA ASN A 761 -4.26 -10.18 17.02
C ASN A 761 -4.19 -8.99 18.00
N PRO A 762 -4.41 -7.72 17.59
CA PRO A 762 -4.13 -6.57 18.45
C PRO A 762 -5.03 -6.49 19.69
N LEU A 763 -6.19 -7.16 19.72
CA LEU A 763 -7.00 -7.27 20.95
C LEU A 763 -6.30 -8.05 22.07
N TYR A 764 -5.23 -8.79 21.77
CA TYR A 764 -4.42 -9.54 22.75
C TYR A 764 -3.27 -8.69 23.32
N SER A 765 -3.11 -7.43 22.93
CA SER A 765 -2.01 -6.53 23.33
C SER A 765 -1.88 -6.26 24.83
N ASP A 766 -2.88 -6.63 25.65
CA ASP A 766 -2.76 -6.61 27.12
C ASP A 766 -1.82 -7.73 27.65
N ASP A 767 -1.44 -8.71 26.80
CA ASP A 767 -0.25 -9.58 26.94
C ASP A 767 0.53 -9.62 25.59
N PRO A 768 1.48 -8.70 25.37
CA PRO A 768 2.21 -8.55 24.11
C PRO A 768 3.00 -9.80 23.68
N TYR A 769 3.49 -10.58 24.63
CA TYR A 769 4.20 -11.84 24.36
C TYR A 769 3.24 -12.88 23.77
N ARG A 770 2.07 -13.08 24.40
CA ARG A 770 1.04 -13.97 23.87
C ARG A 770 0.46 -13.48 22.54
N MET A 771 0.25 -12.18 22.39
CA MET A 771 -0.16 -11.56 21.12
C MET A 771 0.79 -11.92 19.97
N ALA A 772 2.11 -11.83 20.20
CA ALA A 772 3.11 -12.16 19.20
C ALA A 772 3.15 -13.65 18.84
N LEU A 773 2.99 -14.54 19.83
CA LEU A 773 2.81 -15.96 19.55
C LEU A 773 1.54 -16.23 18.74
N SER A 774 0.43 -15.58 19.09
CA SER A 774 -0.88 -15.76 18.42
C SER A 774 -0.83 -15.33 16.95
N ALA A 775 -0.19 -14.18 16.66
CA ALA A 775 0.00 -13.69 15.29
C ALA A 775 0.91 -14.62 14.45
N ILE A 776 1.95 -15.21 15.05
CA ILE A 776 2.79 -16.22 14.37
C ILE A 776 2.01 -17.50 14.10
N ASP A 777 1.30 -18.02 15.12
CA ASP A 777 0.46 -19.21 14.99
C ASP A 777 -0.55 -19.02 13.87
N GLU A 778 -1.34 -17.95 13.89
CA GLU A 778 -2.32 -17.62 12.86
C GLU A 778 -1.71 -17.49 11.47
N ALA A 779 -0.64 -16.70 11.30
CA ALA A 779 0.00 -16.53 10.00
C ALA A 779 0.46 -17.86 9.39
N ILE A 780 1.02 -18.76 10.21
CA ILE A 780 1.48 -20.10 9.80
C ILE A 780 0.29 -21.05 9.59
N ARG A 781 -0.70 -21.02 10.48
CA ARG A 781 -1.92 -21.84 10.49
C ARG A 781 -2.74 -21.60 9.23
N ASN A 782 -2.93 -20.35 8.86
CA ASN A 782 -3.56 -19.93 7.61
C ASN A 782 -2.76 -20.36 6.37
N ASN A 783 -1.42 -20.37 6.45
CA ASN A 783 -0.57 -20.92 5.40
C ASN A 783 -0.76 -22.45 5.25
N VAL A 784 -0.82 -23.16 6.38
CA VAL A 784 -0.94 -24.63 6.47
C VAL A 784 -2.33 -25.11 6.03
N ALA A 785 -3.40 -24.35 6.30
CA ALA A 785 -4.76 -24.65 5.85
C ALA A 785 -4.84 -24.79 4.31
N LEU A 786 -4.13 -23.93 3.59
CA LEU A 786 -4.02 -23.95 2.13
C LEU A 786 -2.97 -24.98 1.60
N GLY A 787 -2.29 -25.72 2.49
CA GLY A 787 -1.24 -26.68 2.15
C GLY A 787 0.18 -26.09 2.05
N GLY A 788 0.43 -24.91 2.60
CA GLY A 788 1.75 -24.27 2.66
C GLY A 788 2.74 -24.98 3.60
N ARG A 789 4.04 -24.82 3.34
CA ARG A 789 5.17 -25.37 4.12
C ARG A 789 6.48 -24.65 3.77
N ARG A 790 7.59 -24.92 4.49
CA ARG A 790 8.89 -24.21 4.31
C ARG A 790 8.65 -22.68 4.40
N ILE A 791 8.07 -22.27 5.52
CA ILE A 791 7.53 -20.92 5.71
C ILE A 791 8.63 -19.99 6.23
N ALA A 792 8.72 -18.80 5.63
CA ALA A 792 9.39 -17.63 6.18
C ALA A 792 8.35 -16.60 6.64
N LEU A 793 8.76 -15.75 7.58
CA LEU A 793 7.92 -14.74 8.23
C LEU A 793 8.44 -13.32 7.94
N LEU A 794 7.55 -12.35 8.03
CA LEU A 794 7.86 -10.93 8.08
C LEU A 794 7.22 -10.30 9.32
N ASP A 795 7.99 -9.55 10.09
CA ASP A 795 7.56 -8.86 11.31
C ASP A 795 7.29 -7.38 11.07
N ASN A 796 6.07 -6.93 11.35
CA ASN A 796 5.66 -5.54 11.15
C ASN A 796 5.03 -4.96 12.43
N PHE A 797 5.81 -4.15 13.16
CA PHE A 797 5.41 -3.57 14.44
C PHE A 797 4.83 -2.16 14.24
N ALA A 798 3.58 -1.93 14.66
CA ALA A 798 2.99 -0.60 14.80
C ALA A 798 2.70 -0.30 16.27
N TRP A 799 3.47 0.64 16.83
CA TRP A 799 3.50 0.97 18.26
C TRP A 799 3.36 2.48 18.49
N GLY A 800 2.98 2.82 19.73
CA GLY A 800 2.97 4.19 20.23
C GLY A 800 4.37 4.79 20.42
N ASN A 801 4.47 5.88 21.18
CA ASN A 801 5.74 6.57 21.43
C ASN A 801 6.65 5.71 22.34
N PRO A 802 7.88 5.37 21.91
CA PRO A 802 8.75 4.43 22.59
C PRO A 802 9.67 5.06 23.66
N ASP A 803 9.50 6.33 24.00
CA ASP A 803 10.24 6.99 25.09
C ASP A 803 9.57 6.78 26.46
N PHE A 804 8.33 6.27 26.47
CA PHE A 804 7.64 5.81 27.68
C PHE A 804 8.03 4.36 27.98
N GLU A 805 8.46 4.09 29.22
CA GLU A 805 9.05 2.80 29.60
C GLU A 805 8.06 1.62 29.44
N ASP A 806 6.75 1.82 29.62
CA ASP A 806 5.72 0.80 29.48
C ASP A 806 5.47 0.43 28.01
N ARG A 807 5.40 1.44 27.13
CA ARG A 807 5.22 1.30 25.68
C ARG A 807 6.41 0.55 25.09
N LEU A 808 7.64 0.94 25.41
CA LEU A 808 8.84 0.23 24.99
C LEU A 808 8.96 -1.17 25.66
N GLY A 809 8.51 -1.33 26.90
CA GLY A 809 8.43 -2.63 27.57
C GLY A 809 7.53 -3.62 26.82
N SER A 810 6.36 -3.16 26.36
CA SER A 810 5.44 -3.99 25.58
C SER A 810 6.03 -4.43 24.23
N LEU A 811 6.84 -3.58 23.59
CA LEU A 811 7.54 -3.89 22.34
C LEU A 811 8.63 -4.96 22.55
N VAL A 812 9.39 -4.87 23.65
CA VAL A 812 10.40 -5.88 24.01
C VAL A 812 9.75 -7.26 24.24
N GLU A 813 8.61 -7.31 24.93
CA GLU A 813 7.92 -8.58 25.19
C GLU A 813 7.28 -9.18 23.94
N ALA A 814 6.74 -8.35 23.03
CA ALA A 814 6.27 -8.82 21.73
C ALA A 814 7.43 -9.39 20.89
N ALA A 815 8.57 -8.70 20.81
CA ALA A 815 9.74 -9.20 20.11
C ALA A 815 10.33 -10.48 20.73
N ARG A 816 10.28 -10.62 22.06
CA ARG A 816 10.63 -11.88 22.75
C ARG A 816 9.70 -13.02 22.31
N GLY A 817 8.40 -12.75 22.20
CA GLY A 817 7.42 -13.68 21.61
C GLY A 817 7.76 -14.05 20.17
N CYS A 818 8.19 -13.07 19.35
CA CYS A 818 8.64 -13.34 17.99
C CYS A 818 9.80 -14.34 17.94
N TYR A 819 10.82 -14.19 18.81
CA TYR A 819 11.93 -15.15 18.89
C TYR A 819 11.45 -16.54 19.30
N ASP A 820 10.70 -16.66 20.40
CA ASP A 820 10.31 -17.95 20.95
C ASP A 820 9.37 -18.70 19.98
N GLY A 821 8.44 -18.00 19.32
CA GLY A 821 7.56 -18.55 18.28
C GLY A 821 8.30 -18.98 17.01
N ALA A 822 9.17 -18.13 16.46
CA ALA A 822 9.94 -18.44 15.25
C ALA A 822 10.90 -19.63 15.46
N ILE A 823 11.49 -19.76 16.66
CA ILE A 823 12.30 -20.92 17.02
C ILE A 823 11.46 -22.20 17.14
N ALA A 824 10.26 -22.14 17.72
CA ALA A 824 9.38 -23.29 17.89
C ALA A 824 8.85 -23.85 16.57
N PHE A 825 8.27 -23.00 15.71
CA PHE A 825 7.82 -23.40 14.37
C PHE A 825 8.97 -23.64 13.38
N GLY A 826 10.18 -23.17 13.72
CA GLY A 826 11.37 -23.31 12.89
C GLY A 826 11.38 -22.42 11.66
N THR A 827 10.63 -21.30 11.67
CA THR A 827 10.34 -20.40 10.55
C THR A 827 11.12 -19.08 10.70
N PRO A 828 12.07 -18.75 9.81
CA PRO A 828 12.88 -17.54 9.95
C PRO A 828 12.11 -16.28 9.53
N PHE A 829 12.41 -15.16 10.19
CA PHE A 829 12.10 -13.83 9.67
C PHE A 829 13.09 -13.45 8.56
N ILE A 830 12.61 -12.83 7.47
CA ILE A 830 13.44 -12.53 6.28
C ILE A 830 13.54 -11.04 5.96
N SER A 831 12.52 -10.26 6.33
CA SER A 831 12.40 -8.81 6.21
C SER A 831 11.28 -8.36 7.16
N GLY A 832 11.16 -7.06 7.40
CA GLY A 832 10.16 -6.51 8.32
C GLY A 832 10.16 -4.98 8.32
N LYS A 833 9.43 -4.38 9.26
CA LYS A 833 9.43 -2.94 9.53
C LYS A 833 8.95 -2.63 10.96
N ASP A 834 9.48 -1.58 11.59
CA ASP A 834 8.83 -0.93 12.72
C ASP A 834 8.32 0.49 12.39
N SER A 835 7.18 0.82 12.99
CA SER A 835 6.49 2.09 12.94
C SER A 835 6.16 2.48 14.38
N LEU A 836 6.79 3.56 14.85
CA LEU A 836 6.71 4.04 16.22
C LEU A 836 6.06 5.42 16.26
N ASN A 837 5.62 5.88 17.44
CA ASN A 837 4.88 7.13 17.62
C ASN A 837 3.50 7.20 16.93
N ASN A 838 2.85 6.05 16.73
CA ASN A 838 1.46 5.98 16.27
C ASN A 838 0.50 6.36 17.41
N GLU A 839 0.39 7.65 17.70
CA GLU A 839 -0.54 8.20 18.69
C GLU A 839 -1.05 9.58 18.25
N TYR A 840 -2.17 10.00 18.83
CA TYR A 840 -2.73 11.33 18.65
C TYR A 840 -2.75 12.10 19.98
N ILE A 841 -2.17 13.30 20.03
CA ILE A 841 -2.16 14.19 21.20
C ILE A 841 -3.45 15.02 21.23
N LEU A 842 -4.12 15.04 22.38
CA LEU A 842 -5.32 15.83 22.64
C LEU A 842 -4.98 17.20 23.25
N GLU A 843 -5.93 18.15 23.20
CA GLU A 843 -5.71 19.54 23.64
C GLU A 843 -5.43 19.68 25.15
N ASP A 844 -5.77 18.67 25.95
CA ASP A 844 -5.45 18.60 27.39
C ASP A 844 -4.06 18.01 27.69
N GLY A 845 -3.30 17.63 26.65
CA GLY A 845 -1.99 16.99 26.75
C GLY A 845 -2.04 15.48 26.98
N SER A 846 -3.23 14.86 27.00
CA SER A 846 -3.36 13.40 26.98
C SER A 846 -3.11 12.84 25.57
N SER A 847 -2.99 11.51 25.45
CA SER A 847 -2.74 10.83 24.16
C SER A 847 -3.71 9.68 23.93
N ILE A 848 -4.10 9.49 22.67
CA ILE A 848 -4.75 8.28 22.15
C ILE A 848 -3.66 7.46 21.44
N PRO A 849 -2.97 6.53 22.14
CA PRO A 849 -2.09 5.57 21.48
C PRO A 849 -2.91 4.55 20.70
N VAL A 850 -2.41 4.12 19.54
CA VAL A 850 -2.96 2.94 18.87
C VAL A 850 -2.85 1.70 19.75
N LEU A 851 -3.63 0.68 19.42
CA LEU A 851 -3.37 -0.67 19.88
C LEU A 851 -1.93 -1.08 19.49
N PRO A 852 -1.10 -1.60 20.42
CA PRO A 852 0.13 -2.29 20.06
C PRO A 852 -0.21 -3.41 19.06
N THR A 853 0.24 -3.26 17.82
CA THR A 853 -0.21 -4.07 16.69
C THR A 853 1.00 -4.69 16.01
N LEU A 854 1.13 -6.00 16.09
CA LEU A 854 2.09 -6.77 15.30
C LEU A 854 1.33 -7.50 14.20
N ILE A 855 1.70 -7.23 12.94
CA ILE A 855 1.33 -8.05 11.79
C ILE A 855 2.48 -9.00 11.46
N VAL A 856 2.15 -10.29 11.36
CA VAL A 856 3.05 -11.31 10.85
C VAL A 856 2.53 -11.78 9.49
N SER A 857 3.31 -11.57 8.44
CA SER A 857 3.02 -12.12 7.12
C SER A 857 3.85 -13.38 6.90
N ALA A 858 3.23 -14.45 6.40
CA ALA A 858 3.87 -15.74 6.17
C ALA A 858 3.93 -16.06 4.67
N VAL A 859 5.11 -16.44 4.18
CA VAL A 859 5.33 -16.92 2.81
C VAL A 859 5.84 -18.36 2.83
N GLY A 860 5.07 -19.27 2.25
CA GLY A 860 5.37 -20.69 2.15
C GLY A 860 5.36 -21.20 0.72
N ILE A 861 5.85 -22.43 0.52
CA ILE A 861 5.82 -23.16 -0.75
C ILE A 861 4.67 -24.17 -0.73
N ILE A 862 4.01 -24.38 -1.87
CA ILE A 862 3.19 -25.58 -2.13
C ILE A 862 3.79 -26.37 -3.31
N PRO A 863 4.04 -27.69 -3.20
CA PRO A 863 4.63 -28.47 -4.29
C PRO A 863 3.74 -28.59 -5.54
N ASP A 864 2.42 -28.54 -5.36
CA ASP A 864 1.42 -28.61 -6.42
C ASP A 864 0.20 -27.76 -6.05
N VAL A 865 0.02 -26.61 -6.69
CA VAL A 865 -1.11 -25.68 -6.45
C VAL A 865 -2.48 -26.32 -6.66
N ARG A 866 -2.56 -27.45 -7.39
CA ARG A 866 -3.81 -28.21 -7.61
C ARG A 866 -4.23 -29.04 -6.39
N LYS A 867 -3.41 -29.04 -5.32
CA LYS A 867 -3.71 -29.61 -4.00
C LYS A 867 -3.97 -28.54 -2.93
N ALA A 868 -4.05 -27.26 -3.31
CA ALA A 868 -4.49 -26.23 -2.37
C ALA A 868 -5.93 -26.53 -1.93
N VAL A 869 -6.17 -26.50 -0.62
CA VAL A 869 -7.49 -26.63 -0.01
C VAL A 869 -8.07 -25.22 0.21
N THR A 870 -9.41 -25.11 0.26
CA THR A 870 -10.15 -23.86 0.52
C THR A 870 -11.22 -24.11 1.58
N MET A 871 -11.70 -23.08 2.28
CA MET A 871 -12.55 -23.26 3.45
C MET A 871 -14.00 -23.65 3.14
N ASP A 872 -14.49 -23.44 1.92
CA ASP A 872 -15.86 -23.76 1.53
C ASP A 872 -16.14 -25.28 1.58
N LEU A 873 -17.25 -25.70 2.21
CA LEU A 873 -17.64 -27.12 2.24
C LEU A 873 -17.93 -27.67 0.83
N LYS A 874 -17.50 -28.90 0.55
CA LYS A 874 -17.59 -29.53 -0.77
C LYS A 874 -18.83 -30.38 -0.98
N ARG A 875 -19.38 -31.03 0.06
CA ARG A 875 -20.64 -31.80 -0.05
C ARG A 875 -21.40 -31.90 1.28
N GLY A 876 -22.64 -32.40 1.21
CA GLY A 876 -23.38 -32.89 2.38
C GLY A 876 -23.11 -34.38 2.63
N GLY A 877 -22.87 -34.77 3.88
CA GLY A 877 -22.58 -36.16 4.31
C GLY A 877 -21.10 -36.46 4.60
N ASP A 878 -20.20 -35.49 4.42
CA ASP A 878 -18.79 -35.61 4.82
C ASP A 878 -18.64 -35.40 6.34
N LEU A 879 -17.53 -35.87 6.89
CA LEU A 879 -17.27 -35.88 8.33
C LEU A 879 -16.56 -34.59 8.74
N VAL A 880 -17.04 -33.98 9.83
CA VAL A 880 -16.48 -32.74 10.36
C VAL A 880 -15.56 -33.06 11.53
N TYR A 881 -14.28 -32.75 11.38
CA TYR A 881 -13.24 -32.89 12.40
C TYR A 881 -12.79 -31.51 12.89
N ILE A 882 -12.38 -31.44 14.16
CA ILE A 882 -11.62 -30.31 14.69
C ILE A 882 -10.22 -30.78 15.10
N LEU A 883 -9.21 -30.00 14.74
CA LEU A 883 -7.82 -30.12 15.22
C LEU A 883 -7.55 -29.03 16.26
N GLY A 884 -6.74 -29.34 17.26
CA GLY A 884 -6.38 -28.44 18.36
C GLY A 884 -7.24 -28.67 19.62
N VAL A 885 -7.08 -27.79 20.61
CA VAL A 885 -7.75 -27.87 21.92
C VAL A 885 -8.33 -26.51 22.29
N THR A 886 -9.61 -26.45 22.65
CA THR A 886 -10.20 -25.25 23.23
C THR A 886 -9.80 -25.14 24.70
N ARG A 887 -9.46 -23.94 25.18
CA ARG A 887 -9.18 -23.64 26.59
C ARG A 887 -10.11 -22.52 27.09
N ASP A 888 -9.94 -22.08 28.33
CA ASP A 888 -10.69 -20.95 28.90
C ASP A 888 -10.12 -19.58 28.47
N GLU A 889 -9.74 -19.49 27.19
CA GLU A 889 -9.04 -18.37 26.57
C GLU A 889 -10.06 -17.46 25.87
N MET A 890 -10.66 -16.57 26.65
CA MET A 890 -11.69 -15.62 26.20
C MET A 890 -11.21 -14.15 26.22
N GLY A 891 -10.02 -13.89 26.76
CA GLY A 891 -9.48 -12.53 26.89
C GLY A 891 -9.18 -11.92 25.53
N GLY A 892 -9.81 -10.78 25.24
CA GLY A 892 -9.74 -10.12 23.93
C GLY A 892 -10.74 -10.63 22.89
N SER A 893 -11.47 -11.72 23.18
CA SER A 893 -12.34 -12.39 22.20
C SER A 893 -13.50 -11.53 21.69
N HIS A 894 -13.95 -11.82 20.47
CA HIS A 894 -15.05 -11.12 19.81
C HIS A 894 -16.39 -11.36 20.53
N TYR A 895 -16.60 -12.52 21.14
CA TYR A 895 -17.77 -12.78 21.99
C TYR A 895 -17.79 -11.90 23.24
N TYR A 896 -16.63 -11.61 23.85
CA TYR A 896 -16.53 -10.62 24.92
C TYR A 896 -16.74 -9.20 24.39
N LYS A 897 -16.12 -8.84 23.25
CA LYS A 897 -16.25 -7.53 22.59
C LYS A 897 -17.71 -7.16 22.29
N VAL A 898 -18.49 -8.05 21.65
CA VAL A 898 -19.89 -7.75 21.28
C VAL A 898 -20.90 -7.82 22.43
N ASN A 899 -20.50 -8.35 23.60
CA ASN A 899 -21.34 -8.38 24.81
C ASN A 899 -20.83 -7.44 25.92
N GLY A 900 -19.83 -6.59 25.64
CA GLY A 900 -19.32 -5.60 26.59
C GLY A 900 -18.49 -6.16 27.75
N TYR A 901 -18.02 -7.41 27.65
CA TYR A 901 -17.16 -8.03 28.66
C TYR A 901 -15.68 -7.67 28.44
N ARG A 902 -14.90 -7.61 29.52
CA ARG A 902 -13.43 -7.51 29.50
C ARG A 902 -12.81 -8.37 30.59
N GLY A 903 -11.64 -8.94 30.31
CA GLY A 903 -10.87 -9.78 31.22
C GLY A 903 -10.84 -11.25 30.79
N GLY A 904 -10.38 -12.13 31.68
CA GLY A 904 -10.05 -13.52 31.34
C GLY A 904 -8.66 -13.67 30.72
N GLU A 905 -8.25 -14.90 30.44
CA GLU A 905 -6.93 -15.20 29.87
C GLU A 905 -6.88 -14.91 28.37
N ILE A 906 -5.84 -14.19 27.94
CA ILE A 906 -5.46 -14.04 26.52
C ILE A 906 -5.02 -15.41 25.95
N PRO A 907 -5.41 -15.82 24.74
CA PRO A 907 -4.96 -17.07 24.10
C PRO A 907 -3.45 -17.27 24.08
N THR A 908 -2.99 -18.54 24.11
CA THR A 908 -1.58 -18.87 23.93
C THR A 908 -1.35 -20.12 23.08
N VAL A 909 -0.20 -20.14 22.42
CA VAL A 909 0.25 -21.22 21.54
C VAL A 909 0.97 -22.31 22.34
N ASP A 910 0.69 -23.57 22.02
CA ASP A 910 1.49 -24.71 22.49
C ASP A 910 2.71 -24.88 21.56
N LEU A 911 3.84 -24.29 21.97
CA LEU A 911 5.07 -24.27 21.17
C LEU A 911 5.70 -25.65 20.95
N GLU A 912 5.27 -26.69 21.67
CA GLU A 912 5.71 -28.06 21.42
C GLU A 912 4.76 -28.82 20.48
N GLU A 913 3.45 -28.69 20.63
CA GLU A 913 2.46 -29.49 19.90
C GLU A 913 1.98 -28.83 18.58
N ALA A 914 1.89 -27.49 18.52
CA ALA A 914 1.40 -26.81 17.33
C ALA A 914 2.26 -27.10 16.07
N PRO A 915 3.60 -27.01 16.09
CA PRO A 915 4.41 -27.31 14.90
C PRO A 915 4.24 -28.75 14.40
N LYS A 916 4.07 -29.72 15.32
CA LYS A 916 3.92 -31.14 15.00
C LYS A 916 2.56 -31.44 14.37
N SER A 917 1.49 -30.87 14.95
CA SER A 917 0.12 -31.07 14.46
C SER A 917 -0.12 -30.38 13.12
N PHE A 918 0.53 -29.23 12.88
CA PHE A 918 0.53 -28.54 11.58
C PHE A 918 1.21 -29.39 10.51
N GLU A 919 2.38 -29.97 10.79
CA GLU A 919 3.06 -30.89 9.85
C GLU A 919 2.18 -32.12 9.55
N ALA A 920 1.45 -32.64 10.54
CA ALA A 920 0.49 -33.72 10.34
C ALA A 920 -0.65 -33.33 9.39
N LEU A 921 -1.22 -32.14 9.54
CA LEU A 921 -2.26 -31.62 8.66
C LEU A 921 -1.73 -31.42 7.22
N THR A 922 -0.55 -30.84 7.04
CA THR A 922 0.08 -30.72 5.70
C THR A 922 0.26 -32.10 5.04
N ARG A 923 0.69 -33.12 5.80
CA ARG A 923 0.80 -34.51 5.32
C ARG A 923 -0.54 -35.18 5.02
N ALA A 924 -1.66 -34.69 5.57
CA ALA A 924 -3.01 -35.15 5.24
C ALA A 924 -3.53 -34.48 3.96
N ILE A 925 -3.33 -33.17 3.82
CA ILE A 925 -3.62 -32.38 2.60
C ILE A 925 -2.86 -32.96 1.39
N ASP A 926 -1.56 -33.23 1.54
CA ASP A 926 -0.73 -33.83 0.47
C ASP A 926 -1.27 -35.17 -0.07
N LYS A 927 -1.98 -35.93 0.77
CA LYS A 927 -2.57 -37.22 0.44
C LYS A 927 -3.99 -37.11 -0.14
N GLY A 928 -4.57 -35.91 -0.19
CA GLY A 928 -5.97 -35.70 -0.61
C GLY A 928 -6.98 -36.27 0.39
N LEU A 929 -6.69 -36.16 1.69
CA LEU A 929 -7.55 -36.67 2.77
C LEU A 929 -8.48 -35.61 3.38
N VAL A 930 -8.24 -34.34 3.09
CA VAL A 930 -8.99 -33.17 3.55
C VAL A 930 -9.61 -32.50 2.33
N GLU A 931 -10.92 -32.24 2.36
CA GLU A 931 -11.67 -31.64 1.24
C GLU A 931 -11.80 -30.13 1.41
N ALA A 932 -12.09 -29.68 2.63
CA ALA A 932 -12.12 -28.28 3.04
C ALA A 932 -11.40 -28.11 4.38
N CYS A 933 -10.76 -26.97 4.58
CA CYS A 933 -10.01 -26.63 5.78
C CYS A 933 -10.17 -25.14 6.04
N HIS A 934 -10.52 -24.78 7.27
CA HIS A 934 -10.52 -23.42 7.76
C HIS A 934 -9.79 -23.36 9.10
N ASP A 935 -9.18 -22.23 9.42
CA ASP A 935 -8.74 -21.94 10.77
C ASP A 935 -9.93 -21.65 11.73
N CYS A 936 -9.63 -21.31 12.98
CA CYS A 936 -10.60 -20.77 13.94
C CYS A 936 -10.02 -19.51 14.63
N SER A 937 -10.13 -18.36 13.98
CA SER A 937 -9.70 -17.04 14.49
C SER A 937 -10.85 -16.33 15.25
N GLU A 938 -11.25 -15.13 14.81
CA GLU A 938 -12.23 -14.26 15.46
C GLU A 938 -13.60 -14.90 15.67
N GLY A 939 -14.05 -14.98 16.92
CA GLY A 939 -15.29 -15.66 17.29
C GLY A 939 -15.23 -17.20 17.24
N GLY A 940 -14.06 -17.78 16.97
CA GLY A 940 -13.76 -19.20 17.14
C GLY A 940 -14.59 -20.14 16.26
N LEU A 941 -14.91 -21.31 16.82
CA LEU A 941 -15.53 -22.42 16.09
C LEU A 941 -16.90 -22.06 15.48
N ALA A 942 -17.70 -21.27 16.18
CA ALA A 942 -19.05 -20.93 15.73
C ALA A 942 -19.04 -20.03 14.47
N VAL A 943 -18.02 -19.17 14.34
CA VAL A 943 -17.82 -18.32 13.15
C VAL A 943 -17.24 -19.14 12.01
N ALA A 944 -16.14 -19.86 12.22
CA ALA A 944 -15.54 -20.71 11.19
C ALA A 944 -16.55 -21.72 10.61
N ALA A 945 -17.38 -22.35 11.45
CA ALA A 945 -18.46 -23.23 11.00
C ALA A 945 -19.54 -22.50 10.17
N ALA A 946 -19.90 -21.27 10.53
CA ALA A 946 -20.82 -20.47 9.73
C ALA A 946 -20.23 -20.14 8.35
N GLU A 947 -18.97 -19.72 8.30
CA GLU A 947 -18.29 -19.24 7.09
C GLU A 947 -18.01 -20.39 6.09
N MET A 948 -17.47 -21.52 6.54
CA MET A 948 -17.36 -22.75 5.72
C MET A 948 -18.75 -23.15 5.15
N GLY A 949 -19.77 -23.11 6.02
CA GLY A 949 -21.13 -23.53 5.70
C GLY A 949 -21.81 -22.66 4.64
N PHE A 950 -21.88 -21.35 4.83
CA PHE A 950 -22.59 -20.48 3.89
C PHE A 950 -21.83 -20.28 2.56
N ALA A 951 -20.50 -20.42 2.57
CA ALA A 951 -19.69 -20.32 1.35
C ALA A 951 -19.71 -21.61 0.51
N GLY A 952 -19.70 -22.79 1.14
CA GLY A 952 -19.94 -24.07 0.47
C GLY A 952 -21.40 -24.30 0.08
N GLY A 953 -22.34 -23.68 0.81
CA GLY A 953 -23.78 -23.84 0.62
C GLY A 953 -24.37 -25.12 1.23
N PHE A 954 -23.61 -25.80 2.08
CA PHE A 954 -23.97 -27.03 2.81
C PHE A 954 -24.09 -26.75 4.32
N GLY A 955 -24.98 -27.46 4.99
CA GLY A 955 -25.16 -27.32 6.44
C GLY A 955 -24.15 -28.12 7.25
N LEU A 956 -24.26 -27.99 8.58
CA LEU A 956 -23.39 -28.63 9.57
C LEU A 956 -24.22 -29.05 10.78
N ASP A 957 -23.98 -30.28 11.28
CA ASP A 957 -24.47 -30.74 12.59
C ASP A 957 -23.27 -31.14 13.46
N ILE A 958 -23.03 -30.39 14.53
CA ILE A 958 -21.82 -30.45 15.39
C ILE A 958 -22.22 -30.66 16.86
N GLU A 959 -21.50 -31.51 17.59
CA GLU A 959 -21.74 -31.75 19.03
C GLU A 959 -20.57 -31.26 19.91
N LEU A 960 -20.84 -30.27 20.76
CA LEU A 960 -19.91 -29.63 21.70
C LEU A 960 -19.34 -30.59 22.75
N ALA A 961 -20.00 -31.72 23.04
CA ALA A 961 -19.46 -32.76 23.93
C ALA A 961 -18.25 -33.51 23.33
N LYS A 962 -17.99 -33.39 22.02
CA LYS A 962 -16.89 -34.10 21.32
C LYS A 962 -15.65 -33.23 21.08
N ILE A 963 -15.72 -31.91 21.31
CA ILE A 963 -14.60 -30.99 21.09
C ILE A 963 -13.49 -31.28 22.11
N PRO A 964 -12.21 -31.42 21.70
CA PRO A 964 -11.09 -31.49 22.62
C PRO A 964 -10.99 -30.19 23.43
N ALA A 965 -11.12 -30.29 24.74
CA ALA A 965 -11.13 -29.15 25.65
C ALA A 965 -10.20 -29.39 26.85
N ASP A 966 -9.58 -28.32 27.35
CA ASP A 966 -8.83 -28.37 28.60
C ASP A 966 -9.79 -28.20 29.80
N GLY A 967 -9.97 -29.26 30.58
CA GLY A 967 -10.92 -29.31 31.69
C GLY A 967 -12.40 -29.25 31.26
N LYS A 968 -13.27 -28.83 32.19
CA LYS A 968 -14.71 -28.67 31.94
C LYS A 968 -15.04 -27.23 31.58
N LEU A 969 -15.03 -26.93 30.28
CA LEU A 969 -15.44 -25.64 29.73
C LEU A 969 -16.98 -25.52 29.61
N SER A 970 -17.46 -24.28 29.65
CA SER A 970 -18.82 -23.87 29.30
C SER A 970 -19.06 -23.99 27.79
N ASP A 971 -20.33 -24.03 27.38
CA ASP A 971 -20.67 -24.12 25.95
C ASP A 971 -20.41 -22.79 25.23
N SER A 972 -20.59 -21.65 25.92
CA SER A 972 -20.09 -20.33 25.49
C SER A 972 -18.59 -20.33 25.12
N THR A 973 -17.74 -20.86 25.99
CA THR A 973 -16.28 -20.95 25.74
C THR A 973 -15.97 -21.92 24.60
N LYS A 974 -16.67 -23.06 24.49
CA LYS A 974 -16.44 -24.02 23.39
C LYS A 974 -16.80 -23.44 22.02
N LEU A 975 -17.89 -22.68 21.94
CA LEU A 975 -18.35 -22.00 20.72
C LEU A 975 -17.37 -20.90 20.29
N PHE A 976 -17.00 -20.02 21.23
CA PHE A 976 -16.43 -18.71 20.90
C PHE A 976 -15.03 -18.40 21.46
N SER A 977 -14.35 -19.34 22.13
CA SER A 977 -12.94 -19.14 22.49
C SER A 977 -12.07 -19.19 21.24
N GLU A 978 -11.16 -18.23 21.17
CA GLU A 978 -10.22 -17.98 20.07
C GLU A 978 -8.85 -18.66 20.37
N SER A 979 -8.87 -19.80 21.08
CA SER A 979 -7.68 -20.62 21.34
C SER A 979 -6.90 -20.91 20.05
N ASN A 980 -5.60 -20.61 20.05
CA ASN A 980 -4.69 -20.84 18.94
C ASN A 980 -4.56 -22.31 18.50
N SER A 981 -3.92 -22.50 17.35
CA SER A 981 -3.56 -23.82 16.81
C SER A 981 -4.76 -24.72 16.47
N ARG A 982 -5.93 -24.12 16.17
CA ARG A 982 -7.19 -24.82 15.84
C ARG A 982 -7.60 -24.69 14.37
N PHE A 983 -8.16 -25.78 13.84
CA PHE A 983 -8.70 -25.88 12.48
C PHE A 983 -10.02 -26.67 12.47
N LEU A 984 -10.94 -26.26 11.59
CA LEU A 984 -12.16 -27.00 11.24
C LEU A 984 -11.97 -27.67 9.86
N LEU A 985 -12.30 -28.96 9.76
CA LEU A 985 -11.89 -29.82 8.65
C LEU A 985 -13.05 -30.66 8.11
N GLU A 986 -13.24 -30.68 6.79
CA GLU A 986 -14.13 -31.62 6.07
C GLU A 986 -13.31 -32.81 5.54
N VAL A 987 -13.71 -34.03 5.91
CA VAL A 987 -13.05 -35.29 5.56
C VAL A 987 -14.08 -36.30 5.07
N ARG A 988 -13.88 -36.88 3.89
CA ARG A 988 -14.81 -37.89 3.35
C ARG A 988 -14.92 -39.13 4.25
N PRO A 989 -16.09 -39.79 4.34
CA PRO A 989 -16.24 -41.03 5.09
C PRO A 989 -15.25 -42.13 4.65
N GLU A 990 -14.94 -42.26 3.36
CA GLU A 990 -13.94 -43.22 2.86
C GLU A 990 -12.48 -42.85 3.21
N ASN A 991 -12.21 -41.59 3.51
CA ASN A 991 -10.89 -41.09 3.89
C ASN A 991 -10.65 -41.10 5.41
N ALA A 992 -11.70 -41.24 6.23
CA ALA A 992 -11.68 -41.10 7.69
C ALA A 992 -10.56 -41.91 8.37
N GLU A 993 -10.50 -43.23 8.17
CA GLU A 993 -9.47 -44.08 8.76
C GLU A 993 -8.05 -43.71 8.30
N ALA A 994 -7.89 -43.16 7.09
CA ALA A 994 -6.60 -42.74 6.56
C ALA A 994 -6.17 -41.39 7.16
N PHE A 995 -7.11 -40.47 7.34
CA PHE A 995 -6.91 -39.19 8.03
C PHE A 995 -6.55 -39.40 9.51
N GLU A 996 -7.34 -40.19 10.24
CA GLU A 996 -7.12 -40.48 11.67
C GLU A 996 -5.76 -41.15 11.91
N ARG A 997 -5.28 -42.00 10.99
CA ARG A 997 -3.92 -42.58 11.04
C ARG A 997 -2.79 -41.58 10.77
N VAL A 998 -3.04 -40.48 10.07
CA VAL A 998 -2.05 -39.39 9.86
C VAL A 998 -2.02 -38.42 11.03
N MET A 999 -3.16 -38.20 11.68
CA MET A 999 -3.31 -37.35 12.86
C MET A 999 -3.08 -38.09 14.19
N ALA A 1000 -2.76 -39.39 14.15
CA ALA A 1000 -2.58 -40.22 15.33
C ALA A 1000 -1.47 -39.69 16.26
N GLY A 1001 -1.87 -39.39 17.51
CA GLY A 1001 -1.01 -38.75 18.53
C GLY A 1001 -1.39 -37.29 18.80
N HIS A 1002 -1.96 -36.59 17.82
CA HIS A 1002 -2.39 -35.20 17.92
C HIS A 1002 -3.79 -35.07 18.53
N ARG A 1003 -4.13 -33.86 18.98
CA ARG A 1003 -5.46 -33.52 19.51
C ARG A 1003 -6.44 -33.25 18.38
N VAL A 1004 -7.06 -34.31 17.85
CA VAL A 1004 -8.09 -34.25 16.80
C VAL A 1004 -9.33 -35.03 17.24
N ALA A 1005 -10.52 -34.58 16.84
CA ALA A 1005 -11.78 -35.31 17.08
C ALA A 1005 -12.80 -35.10 15.97
N ARG A 1006 -13.57 -36.16 15.63
CA ARG A 1006 -14.78 -36.05 14.80
C ARG A 1006 -15.90 -35.43 15.64
N ILE A 1007 -16.23 -34.17 15.37
CA ILE A 1007 -17.25 -33.43 16.13
C ILE A 1007 -18.63 -33.51 15.47
N GLY A 1008 -18.70 -33.69 14.16
CA GLY A 1008 -19.95 -33.57 13.41
C GLY A 1008 -19.95 -34.22 12.02
N GLN A 1009 -20.84 -33.71 11.17
CA GLN A 1009 -20.93 -34.01 9.74
C GLN A 1009 -21.54 -32.81 8.98
N THR A 1010 -21.27 -32.73 7.67
CA THR A 1010 -21.94 -31.78 6.77
C THR A 1010 -23.32 -32.31 6.37
N THR A 1011 -24.25 -31.42 5.99
CA THR A 1011 -25.66 -31.77 5.71
C THR A 1011 -26.19 -31.11 4.44
N LEU A 1012 -27.32 -31.60 3.92
CA LEU A 1012 -27.98 -31.03 2.73
C LEU A 1012 -29.00 -29.93 3.11
N GLU A 1013 -29.51 -29.99 4.33
CA GLU A 1013 -30.28 -28.95 4.99
C GLU A 1013 -29.41 -27.71 5.16
N LYS A 1014 -29.84 -26.55 4.65
CA LYS A 1014 -29.05 -25.30 4.69
C LYS A 1014 -29.09 -24.60 6.06
N ARG A 1015 -28.69 -25.33 7.10
CA ARG A 1015 -28.61 -24.85 8.50
C ARG A 1015 -27.26 -25.18 9.12
N LEU A 1016 -26.77 -24.26 9.95
CA LEU A 1016 -25.78 -24.55 10.98
C LEU A 1016 -26.53 -24.96 12.25
N VAL A 1017 -26.24 -26.16 12.75
CA VAL A 1017 -26.75 -26.66 14.03
C VAL A 1017 -25.56 -27.07 14.90
N ILE A 1018 -25.43 -26.43 16.05
CA ILE A 1018 -24.43 -26.79 17.06
C ILE A 1018 -25.16 -27.20 18.33
N ARG A 1019 -24.81 -28.38 18.84
CA ARG A 1019 -25.52 -29.07 19.93
C ARG A 1019 -24.67 -29.17 21.18
N SER A 1020 -25.30 -29.04 22.33
CA SER A 1020 -24.75 -29.48 23.61
C SER A 1020 -25.61 -30.62 24.13
N ASN A 1021 -25.02 -31.82 24.26
CA ASN A 1021 -25.72 -33.01 24.75
C ASN A 1021 -27.00 -33.31 23.94
N ASN A 1022 -26.92 -33.19 22.61
CA ASN A 1022 -28.00 -33.26 21.61
C ASN A 1022 -28.97 -32.05 21.53
N ASN A 1023 -29.08 -31.21 22.56
CA ASN A 1023 -29.89 -29.99 22.50
C ASN A 1023 -29.22 -28.96 21.58
N ALA A 1024 -29.95 -28.36 20.64
CA ALA A 1024 -29.39 -27.28 19.81
C ALA A 1024 -29.17 -26.02 20.67
N VAL A 1025 -27.93 -25.53 20.71
CA VAL A 1025 -27.52 -24.28 21.39
C VAL A 1025 -27.10 -23.20 20.40
N VAL A 1026 -26.98 -23.56 19.10
CA VAL A 1026 -27.08 -22.66 17.96
C VAL A 1026 -27.90 -23.38 16.89
N GLU A 1027 -28.93 -22.74 16.34
CA GLU A 1027 -29.61 -23.20 15.13
C GLU A 1027 -29.96 -21.99 14.23
N ALA A 1028 -29.35 -21.93 13.06
CA ALA A 1028 -29.56 -20.83 12.11
C ALA A 1028 -29.54 -21.31 10.65
N GLU A 1029 -30.36 -20.67 9.81
CA GLU A 1029 -30.29 -20.85 8.36
C GLU A 1029 -29.08 -20.12 7.80
N LEU A 1030 -28.34 -20.77 6.89
CA LEU A 1030 -27.08 -20.25 6.35
C LEU A 1030 -27.24 -18.89 5.69
N GLU A 1031 -28.38 -18.61 5.06
CA GLU A 1031 -28.65 -17.30 4.46
C GLU A 1031 -28.86 -16.21 5.53
N LYS A 1032 -29.48 -16.49 6.69
CA LYS A 1032 -29.58 -15.51 7.81
C LYS A 1032 -28.18 -15.14 8.34
N LEU A 1033 -27.28 -16.13 8.44
CA LEU A 1033 -25.88 -15.93 8.84
C LEU A 1033 -25.14 -15.08 7.80
N ARG A 1034 -25.24 -15.46 6.52
CA ARG A 1034 -24.59 -14.79 5.38
C ARG A 1034 -25.08 -13.37 5.13
N GLU A 1035 -26.39 -13.13 5.18
CA GLU A 1035 -26.97 -11.78 5.11
C GLU A 1035 -26.48 -10.90 6.26
N THR A 1036 -26.41 -11.48 7.46
CA THR A 1036 -25.91 -10.80 8.67
C THR A 1036 -24.43 -10.46 8.56
N TRP A 1037 -23.62 -11.38 8.04
CA TRP A 1037 -22.19 -11.19 7.81
C TRP A 1037 -21.90 -10.18 6.68
N LYS A 1038 -22.70 -10.18 5.61
CA LYS A 1038 -22.54 -9.25 4.48
C LYS A 1038 -23.09 -7.84 4.73
N LYS A 1039 -23.95 -7.59 5.73
CA LYS A 1039 -24.70 -6.31 5.83
C LYS A 1039 -23.83 -5.08 6.15
N THR A 1040 -22.78 -5.25 6.94
CA THR A 1040 -22.09 -4.15 7.64
C THR A 1040 -21.41 -3.15 6.70
N PHE A 1041 -20.96 -3.61 5.52
CA PHE A 1041 -20.26 -2.81 4.51
C PHE A 1041 -21.04 -2.66 3.19
N LYS A 1042 -22.37 -2.79 3.19
CA LYS A 1042 -23.23 -2.50 2.01
C LYS A 1042 -23.41 -0.98 1.84
N TRP A 1043 -22.39 -0.29 1.32
CA TRP A 1043 -22.33 1.18 1.15
C TRP A 1043 -22.46 1.66 -0.31
#